data_AF-A0AAN8N8I6-F1
#
_entry.id   AF-A0AAN8N8I6-F1
#
_cell.length_a   1.000
_cell.length_b   1.000
_cell.length_c   1.000
_cell.angle_alpha   90.00
_cell.angle_beta   90.00
_cell.angle_gamma   90.00
#
_symmetry.space_group_name_H-M   'P 1'
#
loop_
_entity.id
_entity.type
_entity.pdbx_description
1 polymer ?
#
loop_
_entity_poly.entity_id
_entity_poly.type
_entity_poly.pdbx_seq_one_letter_code
_entity_poly.pdbx_strand_id
1 'polypeptide(L)'
;MLRSLVLGLGLSSAALACDGCTGTGDVEMIRRARLIQPRMQPDALPAINGPKGPLPWGQLTFAHTSDTHGWLMGHVKEENYGADWGDYVSFIRHMRYKARKLGVDFLVVDSGDLHDGAGLSDATAKLGGVNGEVSLPIFQNLDYDLLTIGNHELYVADVAYDVFENFAKFYRSRYLTSNVQIMDPKDGKFKYVGRTHKYFTTYFGVRIMAFGVLFDFTSNANNSKIIKAKDMVQQQWFLDAINTPEPVDLFLVLGHNSIRSSTSTFPVIREAIRKVRPDTPIQFFGGHSHTRDFKVYDNSSTALEPGRYCETLGWFAMSGIEAGTGKHKPAGVPNPNRPAINGTTSYLSYARRYIDWNRLSFEYHSDNVRTFDTPRGESVTDEIWDERHRLNLTNLYGCAPQTYCLSCAPQTSELSIYPLVQKALSAVIVNEERKDIPRMIFVNTGGFRFDLLKGPFTYDDSFIVAPFRNAFQYIPNVPYAAAAKLLDLLNNGAPQKRDMDRKHRSFIPRSVDACPLDGAQFNSGLVKRKTIIRRQQIVTPGYITKDDFGIDGDDTPHSSIPFFRTTNDIMAQGGFPADGSTPETVDVVFYDFIRNYVLTALAKAGENFTVADVEYYMPTTFTSNDFLPEYAKRFWSKDC
;
A
#
# COMPACT_ATOMS: atom_id res chain seq x y z
N MET A 1 -24.46 -57.15 67.91
CA MET A 1 -24.58 -58.14 66.81
C MET A 1 -24.65 -57.38 65.48
N LEU A 2 -24.24 -57.86 64.31
CA LEU A 2 -23.15 -58.77 63.90
C LEU A 2 -23.17 -58.80 62.34
N ARG A 3 -22.02 -58.77 61.65
CA ARG A 3 -21.86 -58.98 60.16
C ARG A 3 -22.44 -57.86 59.26
N SER A 4 -21.93 -57.57 58.06
CA SER A 4 -20.72 -58.02 57.30
C SER A 4 -20.34 -56.93 56.26
N LEU A 5 -19.05 -56.64 55.93
CA LEU A 5 -18.17 -57.30 54.92
C LEU A 5 -18.77 -57.30 53.47
N VAL A 6 -18.06 -57.12 52.33
CA VAL A 6 -16.63 -57.06 51.89
C VAL A 6 -16.63 -56.56 50.39
N LEU A 7 -15.61 -56.06 49.65
CA LEU A 7 -14.21 -55.56 49.79
C LEU A 7 -13.79 -54.87 48.45
N GLY A 8 -12.67 -54.11 48.37
CA GLY A 8 -12.07 -53.63 47.09
C GLY A 8 -11.54 -52.18 47.12
N LEU A 9 -10.41 -51.81 47.76
CA LEU A 9 -9.01 -52.27 47.67
C LEU A 9 -8.29 -51.91 46.34
N GLY A 10 -7.16 -51.19 46.41
CA GLY A 10 -6.36 -50.75 45.25
C GLY A 10 -5.72 -49.36 45.40
N LEU A 11 -5.06 -49.06 46.53
CA LEU A 11 -3.58 -48.99 46.62
C LEU A 11 -2.92 -47.76 45.96
N SER A 12 -2.57 -46.78 46.80
CA SER A 12 -1.59 -45.73 46.50
C SER A 12 -0.17 -46.16 46.89
N SER A 13 0.81 -45.93 46.02
CA SER A 13 2.24 -46.12 46.31
C SER A 13 3.03 -44.87 45.93
N ALA A 14 3.90 -44.42 46.83
CA ALA A 14 5.04 -43.55 46.49
C ALA A 14 6.15 -44.41 45.82
N ALA A 15 7.24 -43.88 45.28
CA ALA A 15 7.84 -42.55 45.42
C ALA A 15 8.75 -42.22 44.20
N LEU A 16 9.77 -41.38 44.46
CA LEU A 16 10.94 -41.08 43.62
C LEU A 16 10.73 -40.06 42.49
N ALA A 17 11.18 -38.84 42.76
CA ALA A 17 11.62 -37.94 41.70
C ALA A 17 12.94 -38.47 41.10
N CYS A 18 13.05 -38.40 39.77
CA CYS A 18 14.34 -38.45 39.08
C CYS A 18 14.71 -37.03 38.64
N ASP A 19 15.95 -36.63 38.92
CA ASP A 19 16.49 -35.35 38.45
C ASP A 19 16.64 -35.37 36.91
N GLY A 20 16.46 -34.22 36.26
CA GLY A 20 16.11 -34.16 34.84
C GLY A 20 16.32 -32.78 34.19
N CYS A 21 17.34 -32.04 34.62
CA CYS A 21 17.64 -30.70 34.14
C CYS A 21 17.96 -30.63 32.62
N THR A 22 16.94 -30.48 31.78
CA THR A 22 17.07 -29.98 30.39
C THR A 22 15.99 -28.92 30.12
N GLY A 23 16.42 -27.68 29.88
CA GLY A 23 15.52 -26.52 29.84
C GLY A 23 14.82 -26.33 28.49
N THR A 24 13.51 -26.59 28.45
CA THR A 24 12.60 -26.16 27.36
C THR A 24 11.40 -25.34 27.85
N GLY A 25 11.08 -25.40 29.14
CA GLY A 25 9.85 -24.82 29.72
C GLY A 25 9.66 -23.31 29.53
N ASP A 26 10.74 -22.53 29.55
CA ASP A 26 10.66 -21.07 29.39
C ASP A 26 10.13 -20.65 28.02
N VAL A 27 10.50 -21.36 26.94
CA VAL A 27 10.05 -21.04 25.59
C VAL A 27 8.55 -21.31 25.43
N GLU A 28 8.05 -22.38 26.07
CA GLU A 28 6.63 -22.71 26.01
C GLU A 28 5.78 -21.87 26.98
N MET A 29 6.31 -21.46 28.13
CA MET A 29 5.65 -20.44 28.97
C MET A 29 5.66 -19.05 28.32
N ILE A 30 6.71 -18.64 27.58
CA ILE A 30 6.68 -17.40 26.79
C ILE A 30 5.65 -17.49 25.66
N ARG A 31 5.49 -18.65 25.02
CA ARG A 31 4.39 -18.88 24.06
C ARG A 31 3.02 -18.79 24.72
N ARG A 32 2.81 -19.42 25.89
CA ARG A 32 1.51 -19.42 26.58
C ARG A 32 1.18 -18.06 27.25
N ALA A 33 2.17 -17.30 27.70
CA ALA A 33 1.99 -15.93 28.18
C ALA A 33 1.64 -14.95 27.04
N ARG A 34 2.00 -15.28 25.78
CA ARG A 34 1.55 -14.58 24.57
C ARG A 34 0.14 -14.97 24.09
N LEU A 35 -0.55 -15.91 24.76
CA LEU A 35 -1.96 -16.22 24.50
C LEU A 35 -2.94 -15.22 25.17
N ILE A 36 -2.46 -14.03 25.54
CA ILE A 36 -3.30 -12.85 25.87
C ILE A 36 -2.95 -11.74 24.86
N GLN A 37 -3.33 -11.98 23.61
CA GLN A 37 -3.32 -11.08 22.46
C GLN A 37 -4.43 -11.56 21.50
N PRO A 38 -4.98 -10.69 20.61
CA PRO A 38 -4.47 -9.38 20.19
C PRO A 38 -5.23 -8.19 20.79
N ARG A 39 -4.67 -6.98 20.61
CA ARG A 39 -5.44 -5.77 20.24
C ARG A 39 -4.84 -5.04 19.03
N MET A 40 -4.49 -5.86 18.04
CA MET A 40 -4.81 -5.64 16.64
C MET A 40 -6.28 -6.08 16.43
N GLN A 41 -6.79 -6.07 15.19
CA GLN A 41 -8.09 -6.67 14.89
C GLN A 41 -8.20 -8.16 15.34
N PRO A 42 -9.35 -8.65 15.85
CA PRO A 42 -9.48 -9.98 16.43
C PRO A 42 -9.16 -11.17 15.50
N ASP A 43 -9.30 -10.99 14.19
CA ASP A 43 -8.99 -11.95 13.14
C ASP A 43 -7.57 -11.82 12.56
N ALA A 44 -6.76 -10.87 13.06
CA ALA A 44 -5.41 -10.61 12.55
C ALA A 44 -4.37 -11.66 12.98
N LEU A 45 -3.58 -12.15 12.01
CA LEU A 45 -2.47 -13.06 12.26
C LEU A 45 -1.25 -12.34 12.92
N PRO A 46 -0.63 -12.92 13.97
CA PRO A 46 0.48 -12.28 14.66
C PRO A 46 1.83 -12.50 13.98
N ALA A 47 2.61 -11.41 13.85
CA ALA A 47 3.98 -11.45 13.31
C ALA A 47 4.91 -12.39 14.08
N ILE A 48 5.56 -13.30 13.35
CA ILE A 48 6.53 -14.26 13.91
C ILE A 48 7.99 -13.79 13.82
N ASN A 49 8.30 -12.83 12.95
CA ASN A 49 9.61 -12.19 12.82
C ASN A 49 9.53 -10.73 13.27
N GLY A 50 10.60 -10.24 13.90
CA GLY A 50 10.67 -8.87 14.42
C GLY A 50 11.99 -8.17 14.11
N PRO A 51 12.15 -6.91 14.55
CA PRO A 51 13.26 -6.03 14.21
C PRO A 51 14.66 -6.61 14.44
N LYS A 52 15.57 -6.35 13.50
CA LYS A 52 16.99 -6.74 13.58
C LYS A 52 17.84 -5.86 14.50
N GLY A 53 17.28 -4.75 15.01
CA GLY A 53 17.95 -3.83 15.92
C GLY A 53 17.23 -2.48 16.03
N PRO A 54 17.61 -1.61 16.98
CA PRO A 54 16.93 -0.33 17.22
C PRO A 54 17.05 0.68 16.07
N LEU A 55 16.05 1.54 15.94
CA LEU A 55 16.01 2.63 14.95
C LEU A 55 17.10 3.70 15.18
N PRO A 56 17.66 4.29 14.12
CA PRO A 56 18.55 5.44 14.22
C PRO A 56 17.75 6.73 14.50
N TRP A 57 18.21 7.55 15.43
CA TRP A 57 17.63 8.85 15.75
C TRP A 57 18.61 9.97 15.41
N GLY A 58 18.13 11.02 14.75
CA GLY A 58 18.89 12.21 14.41
C GLY A 58 18.30 13.46 15.07
N GLN A 59 18.97 14.60 14.86
CA GLN A 59 18.51 15.94 15.23
C GLN A 59 17.07 16.19 14.75
N LEU A 60 16.80 15.84 13.50
CA LEU A 60 15.47 15.66 12.93
C LEU A 60 15.26 14.18 12.64
N THR A 61 14.10 13.67 13.01
CA THR A 61 13.66 12.30 12.73
C THR A 61 12.23 12.34 12.20
N PHE A 62 11.90 11.45 11.27
CA PHE A 62 10.62 11.43 10.56
C PHE A 62 10.06 10.01 10.52
N ALA A 63 8.75 9.89 10.78
CA ALA A 63 7.96 8.73 10.40
C ALA A 63 7.09 9.12 9.19
N HIS A 64 7.04 8.26 8.17
CA HIS A 64 6.45 8.56 6.87
C HIS A 64 5.54 7.44 6.38
N THR A 65 4.30 7.79 6.06
CA THR A 65 3.30 6.94 5.39
C THR A 65 2.99 7.46 3.98
N SER A 66 2.52 6.57 3.12
CA SER A 66 2.03 6.90 1.77
C SER A 66 1.25 5.70 1.23
N ASP A 67 0.40 5.95 0.23
CA ASP A 67 -0.23 4.90 -0.57
C ASP A 67 -0.99 3.92 0.35
N THR A 68 -1.66 4.43 1.40
CA THR A 68 -2.29 3.61 2.45
C THR A 68 -3.57 2.92 1.97
N HIS A 69 -4.25 3.50 0.97
CA HIS A 69 -5.42 2.94 0.27
C HIS A 69 -6.48 2.29 1.18
N GLY A 70 -6.74 2.86 2.36
CA GLY A 70 -7.79 2.42 3.27
C GLY A 70 -7.47 1.23 4.18
N TRP A 71 -6.24 0.68 4.16
CA TRP A 71 -5.80 -0.50 4.93
C TRP A 71 -5.65 -0.26 6.46
N LEU A 72 -6.48 0.61 7.04
CA LEU A 72 -6.39 1.06 8.42
C LEU A 72 -6.71 -0.04 9.44
N MET A 73 -7.32 -1.15 9.00
CA MET A 73 -7.58 -2.35 9.81
C MET A 73 -6.42 -3.36 9.83
N GLY A 74 -5.31 -3.09 9.11
CA GLY A 74 -4.19 -4.02 8.96
C GLY A 74 -4.51 -5.21 8.05
N HIS A 75 -3.47 -5.94 7.64
CA HIS A 75 -3.62 -7.15 6.83
C HIS A 75 -4.03 -8.33 7.72
N VAL A 76 -5.33 -8.47 8.01
CA VAL A 76 -5.82 -9.50 8.94
C VAL A 76 -5.43 -10.94 8.55
N LYS A 77 -5.14 -11.20 7.26
CA LYS A 77 -4.75 -12.53 6.74
C LYS A 77 -3.24 -12.73 6.54
N GLU A 78 -2.38 -11.78 6.93
CA GLU A 78 -0.93 -11.87 6.73
C GLU A 78 -0.15 -11.53 8.01
N GLU A 79 0.71 -12.47 8.45
CA GLU A 79 1.48 -12.34 9.70
C GLU A 79 2.32 -11.05 9.77
N ASN A 80 2.90 -10.58 8.66
CA ASN A 80 3.86 -9.48 8.67
C ASN A 80 3.25 -8.09 8.88
N TYR A 81 1.95 -7.91 8.58
CA TYR A 81 1.34 -6.58 8.35
C TYR A 81 0.01 -6.38 9.10
N GLY A 82 -0.25 -7.20 10.13
CA GLY A 82 -1.54 -7.26 10.83
C GLY A 82 -1.84 -6.14 11.84
N ALA A 83 -0.98 -5.13 12.02
CA ALA A 83 -1.29 -4.02 12.95
C ALA A 83 -2.33 -3.05 12.38
N ASP A 84 -3.23 -2.54 13.23
CA ASP A 84 -4.24 -1.57 12.81
C ASP A 84 -3.86 -0.12 13.15
N TRP A 85 -4.73 0.83 12.78
CA TRP A 85 -4.47 2.26 13.01
C TRP A 85 -4.44 2.62 14.50
N GLY A 86 -5.07 1.83 15.38
CA GLY A 86 -5.02 1.99 16.83
C GLY A 86 -3.65 1.60 17.42
N ASP A 87 -3.04 0.53 16.89
CA ASP A 87 -1.63 0.22 17.16
C ASP A 87 -0.73 1.37 16.69
N TYR A 88 -0.93 1.90 15.48
CA TYR A 88 -0.10 2.97 14.93
C TYR A 88 -0.25 4.31 15.68
N VAL A 89 -1.47 4.68 16.09
CA VAL A 89 -1.76 5.83 16.97
C VAL A 89 -1.04 5.69 18.31
N SER A 90 -1.06 4.49 18.90
CA SER A 90 -0.32 4.20 20.14
C SER A 90 1.20 4.28 19.94
N PHE A 91 1.72 3.69 18.86
CA PHE A 91 3.13 3.73 18.49
C PHE A 91 3.64 5.16 18.35
N ILE A 92 3.00 5.99 17.52
CA ILE A 92 3.41 7.38 17.27
C ILE A 92 3.37 8.22 18.57
N ARG A 93 2.40 7.98 19.45
CA ARG A 93 2.36 8.61 20.78
C ARG A 93 3.60 8.27 21.62
N HIS A 94 4.02 7.00 21.64
CA HIS A 94 5.27 6.60 22.31
C HIS A 94 6.52 7.18 21.64
N MET A 95 6.58 7.21 20.31
CA MET A 95 7.73 7.74 19.57
C MET A 95 7.88 9.26 19.75
N ARG A 96 6.79 10.03 19.78
CA ARG A 96 6.83 11.47 20.14
C ARG A 96 7.34 11.69 21.57
N TYR A 97 6.98 10.84 22.53
CA TYR A 97 7.50 10.90 23.90
C TYR A 97 8.99 10.50 23.99
N LYS A 98 9.41 9.47 23.25
CA LYS A 98 10.81 9.04 23.11
C LYS A 98 11.68 10.14 22.51
N ALA A 99 11.21 10.82 21.46
CA ALA A 99 11.88 11.98 20.86
C ALA A 99 12.15 13.10 21.87
N ARG A 100 11.14 13.45 22.69
CA ARG A 100 11.26 14.49 23.73
C ARG A 100 12.27 14.10 24.82
N LYS A 101 12.33 12.83 25.24
CA LYS A 101 13.37 12.32 26.16
C LYS A 101 14.78 12.37 25.55
N LEU A 102 14.90 11.96 24.29
CA LEU A 102 16.16 11.99 23.55
C LEU A 102 16.65 13.44 23.34
N GLY A 103 15.73 14.41 23.23
CA GLY A 103 16.04 15.82 22.99
C GLY A 103 16.21 16.12 21.50
N VAL A 104 15.36 15.52 20.67
CA VAL A 104 15.38 15.64 19.21
C VAL A 104 13.97 15.90 18.67
N ASP A 105 13.87 16.48 17.48
CA ASP A 105 12.57 16.65 16.83
C ASP A 105 12.15 15.39 16.09
N PHE A 106 10.86 15.07 16.22
CA PHE A 106 10.22 13.95 15.54
C PHE A 106 8.93 14.43 14.89
N LEU A 107 8.91 14.37 13.57
CA LEU A 107 7.79 14.77 12.72
C LEU A 107 7.13 13.54 12.10
N VAL A 108 5.82 13.59 11.89
CA VAL A 108 5.06 12.51 11.24
C VAL A 108 4.42 13.07 9.98
N VAL A 109 4.66 12.41 8.83
CA VAL A 109 4.29 12.92 7.51
C VAL A 109 3.58 11.88 6.64
N ASP A 110 2.66 12.32 5.78
CA ASP A 110 1.94 11.45 4.84
C ASP A 110 1.94 11.97 3.40
N SER A 111 2.04 11.06 2.42
CA SER A 111 2.16 11.36 0.99
C SER A 111 0.91 11.05 0.15
N GLY A 112 -0.26 10.86 0.74
CA GLY A 112 -1.56 10.73 0.03
C GLY A 112 -1.88 9.33 -0.49
N ASP A 113 -2.98 9.22 -1.24
CA ASP A 113 -3.64 7.97 -1.67
C ASP A 113 -4.16 7.13 -0.48
N LEU A 114 -5.36 7.49 -0.02
CA LEU A 114 -5.97 7.05 1.25
C LEU A 114 -7.19 6.12 1.10
N HIS A 115 -7.58 5.80 -0.14
CA HIS A 115 -8.68 4.89 -0.51
C HIS A 115 -8.41 4.19 -1.87
N ASP A 116 -9.37 3.44 -2.43
CA ASP A 116 -9.23 2.57 -3.61
C ASP A 116 -8.26 1.39 -3.39
N GLY A 117 -8.58 0.56 -2.39
CA GLY A 117 -7.79 -0.64 -2.05
C GLY A 117 -8.26 -1.45 -0.84
N ALA A 118 -9.31 -1.04 -0.12
CA ALA A 118 -9.83 -1.76 1.05
C ALA A 118 -11.32 -1.45 1.28
N GLY A 119 -12.09 -2.41 1.81
CA GLY A 119 -13.53 -2.24 2.02
C GLY A 119 -13.88 -1.15 3.03
N LEU A 120 -13.01 -0.90 4.00
CA LEU A 120 -13.17 0.15 5.02
C LEU A 120 -13.16 1.58 4.42
N SER A 121 -12.50 1.78 3.28
CA SER A 121 -12.55 3.05 2.55
C SER A 121 -13.56 3.05 1.41
N ASP A 122 -13.85 1.90 0.79
CA ASP A 122 -14.48 1.84 -0.54
C ASP A 122 -15.93 1.33 -0.53
N ALA A 123 -16.36 0.65 0.53
CA ALA A 123 -17.71 0.06 0.59
C ALA A 123 -18.83 1.11 0.68
N THR A 124 -18.54 2.27 1.26
CA THR A 124 -19.46 3.42 1.38
C THR A 124 -20.01 3.88 0.03
N ALA A 125 -19.21 3.87 -1.03
CA ALA A 125 -19.66 4.26 -2.36
C ALA A 125 -20.63 3.26 -3.01
N LYS A 126 -20.70 2.00 -2.55
CA LYS A 126 -21.81 1.09 -2.93
C LYS A 126 -23.11 1.37 -2.18
N LEU A 127 -23.06 2.13 -1.08
CA LEU A 127 -24.20 2.54 -0.25
C LEU A 127 -24.72 3.95 -0.59
N GLY A 128 -24.14 4.61 -1.60
CA GLY A 128 -24.48 5.99 -2.01
C GLY A 128 -23.63 7.07 -1.36
N GLY A 129 -22.63 6.70 -0.56
CA GLY A 129 -21.62 7.58 0.02
C GLY A 129 -20.42 7.84 -0.89
N VAL A 130 -19.31 8.32 -0.32
CA VAL A 130 -18.04 8.54 -1.03
C VAL A 130 -16.91 7.64 -0.50
N ASN A 131 -15.93 7.33 -1.35
CA ASN A 131 -14.72 6.63 -0.89
C ASN A 131 -13.98 7.51 0.13
N GLY A 132 -13.60 6.92 1.26
CA GLY A 132 -12.97 7.63 2.38
C GLY A 132 -13.93 8.10 3.48
N GLU A 133 -15.25 8.11 3.27
CA GLU A 133 -16.24 8.66 4.23
C GLU A 133 -16.14 8.08 5.66
N VAL A 134 -15.73 6.81 5.77
CA VAL A 134 -15.50 6.11 7.06
C VAL A 134 -14.02 6.05 7.43
N SER A 135 -13.14 5.74 6.48
CA SER A 135 -11.71 5.58 6.76
C SER A 135 -11.00 6.91 7.06
N LEU A 136 -11.45 8.05 6.53
CA LEU A 136 -10.81 9.35 6.77
C LEU A 136 -11.05 9.87 8.20
N PRO A 137 -12.24 9.75 8.82
CA PRO A 137 -12.40 9.92 10.27
C PRO A 137 -11.47 9.04 11.11
N ILE A 138 -11.35 7.76 10.76
CA ILE A 138 -10.43 6.81 11.43
C ILE A 138 -8.97 7.29 11.26
N PHE A 139 -8.57 7.71 10.06
CA PHE A 139 -7.23 8.25 9.76
C PHE A 139 -6.93 9.51 10.60
N GLN A 140 -7.90 10.41 10.72
CA GLN A 140 -7.83 11.67 11.48
C GLN A 140 -7.52 11.51 12.98
N ASN A 141 -7.61 10.29 13.52
CA ASN A 141 -7.08 9.97 14.84
C ASN A 141 -5.56 10.21 15.00
N LEU A 142 -4.81 10.24 13.89
CA LEU A 142 -3.38 10.54 13.93
C LEU A 142 -3.10 12.04 13.71
N ASP A 143 -2.43 12.63 14.70
CA ASP A 143 -1.97 14.02 14.65
C ASP A 143 -0.66 14.14 13.85
N TYR A 144 -0.76 14.09 12.52
CA TYR A 144 0.34 14.35 11.58
C TYR A 144 0.87 15.80 11.67
N ASP A 145 2.13 16.05 11.33
CA ASP A 145 2.72 17.40 11.28
C ASP A 145 2.53 18.11 9.92
N LEU A 146 2.56 17.31 8.84
CA LEU A 146 2.39 17.70 7.44
C LEU A 146 1.83 16.52 6.64
N LEU A 147 1.01 16.77 5.63
CA LEU A 147 0.56 15.76 4.67
C LEU A 147 0.13 16.41 3.34
N THR A 148 0.01 15.61 2.26
CA THR A 148 -0.36 16.06 0.90
C THR A 148 -1.49 15.21 0.33
N ILE A 149 -2.05 15.65 -0.80
CA ILE A 149 -3.01 14.88 -1.61
C ILE A 149 -2.30 13.90 -2.57
N GLY A 150 -2.92 12.75 -2.82
CA GLY A 150 -2.58 11.78 -3.85
C GLY A 150 -3.31 12.02 -5.17
N ASN A 151 -3.43 10.97 -5.99
CA ASN A 151 -4.24 11.00 -7.21
C ASN A 151 -5.59 10.26 -7.07
N HIS A 152 -5.73 9.33 -6.12
CA HIS A 152 -7.00 8.63 -5.93
C HIS A 152 -8.09 9.57 -5.39
N GLU A 153 -7.72 10.48 -4.48
CA GLU A 153 -8.57 11.58 -4.01
C GLU A 153 -9.09 12.52 -5.14
N LEU A 154 -8.59 12.37 -6.38
CA LEU A 154 -8.88 13.26 -7.51
C LEU A 154 -9.58 12.59 -8.70
N TYR A 155 -9.86 11.28 -8.65
CA TYR A 155 -10.57 10.59 -9.76
C TYR A 155 -12.08 10.89 -9.81
N VAL A 156 -12.70 11.12 -8.65
CA VAL A 156 -14.15 11.28 -8.51
C VAL A 156 -14.43 12.67 -7.94
N ALA A 157 -15.35 13.41 -8.54
CA ALA A 157 -15.63 14.80 -8.17
C ALA A 157 -16.06 14.92 -6.70
N ASP A 158 -16.93 14.03 -6.24
CA ASP A 158 -17.49 14.06 -4.88
C ASP A 158 -16.45 13.70 -3.82
N VAL A 159 -15.52 12.79 -4.12
CA VAL A 159 -14.36 12.48 -3.26
C VAL A 159 -13.42 13.68 -3.16
N ALA A 160 -13.09 14.31 -4.28
CA ALA A 160 -12.28 15.54 -4.28
C ALA A 160 -12.95 16.67 -3.50
N TYR A 161 -14.29 16.73 -3.52
CA TYR A 161 -15.07 17.67 -2.72
C TYR A 161 -15.10 17.33 -1.24
N ASP A 162 -15.24 16.06 -0.83
CA ASP A 162 -15.11 15.68 0.59
C ASP A 162 -13.71 15.99 1.14
N VAL A 163 -12.66 15.67 0.38
CA VAL A 163 -11.28 15.97 0.77
C VAL A 163 -11.07 17.49 0.94
N PHE A 164 -11.66 18.32 0.08
CA PHE A 164 -11.64 19.78 0.23
C PHE A 164 -12.53 20.30 1.38
N GLU A 165 -13.74 19.74 1.54
CA GLU A 165 -14.74 20.23 2.48
C GLU A 165 -14.48 19.75 3.92
N ASN A 166 -13.89 18.58 4.12
CA ASN A 166 -13.75 17.95 5.42
C ASN A 166 -12.28 17.67 5.77
N PHE A 167 -11.59 16.82 5.01
CA PHE A 167 -10.23 16.35 5.36
C PHE A 167 -9.19 17.48 5.41
N ALA A 168 -9.13 18.32 4.38
CA ALA A 168 -8.24 19.48 4.32
C ALA A 168 -8.56 20.51 5.42
N LYS A 169 -9.85 20.67 5.78
CA LYS A 169 -10.26 21.59 6.85
C LYS A 169 -9.94 21.07 8.25
N PHE A 170 -9.87 19.75 8.45
CA PHE A 170 -9.38 19.16 9.70
C PHE A 170 -7.89 19.44 9.90
N TYR A 171 -7.05 19.14 8.89
CA TYR A 171 -5.60 19.31 8.98
C TYR A 171 -5.11 20.76 8.77
N ARG A 172 -5.93 21.65 8.21
CA ARG A 172 -5.71 23.11 8.11
C ARG A 172 -4.36 23.44 7.44
N SER A 173 -3.48 24.15 8.13
CA SER A 173 -2.13 24.52 7.66
C SER A 173 -1.11 23.38 7.65
N ARG A 174 -1.56 22.13 7.85
CA ARG A 174 -0.74 20.91 7.72
C ARG A 174 -0.99 20.17 6.40
N TYR A 175 -2.14 20.36 5.76
CA TYR A 175 -2.42 19.82 4.44
C TYR A 175 -1.83 20.75 3.37
N LEU A 176 -0.87 20.24 2.59
CA LEU A 176 -0.12 20.98 1.59
C LEU A 176 -0.45 20.46 0.19
N THR A 177 -0.89 21.35 -0.71
CA THR A 177 -1.27 21.02 -2.10
C THR A 177 -0.80 22.12 -3.05
N SER A 178 0.50 22.37 -3.07
CA SER A 178 1.23 23.40 -3.82
C SER A 178 0.81 23.54 -5.30
N ASN A 179 0.39 22.46 -5.95
CA ASN A 179 0.03 22.45 -7.36
C ASN A 179 -1.38 21.89 -7.68
N VAL A 180 -2.21 21.59 -6.66
CA VAL A 180 -3.57 21.07 -6.88
C VAL A 180 -4.61 22.09 -6.44
N GLN A 181 -5.52 22.42 -7.36
CA GLN A 181 -6.64 23.32 -7.14
C GLN A 181 -7.98 22.61 -7.35
N ILE A 182 -9.03 23.12 -6.71
CA ILE A 182 -10.42 22.68 -6.85
C ILE A 182 -11.34 23.91 -6.99
N MET A 183 -12.40 23.78 -7.80
CA MET A 183 -13.42 24.80 -8.02
C MET A 183 -14.39 24.81 -6.83
N ASP A 184 -14.24 25.80 -5.94
CA ASP A 184 -15.07 25.94 -4.74
C ASP A 184 -16.54 26.18 -5.12
N PRO A 185 -17.50 25.32 -4.70
CA PRO A 185 -18.91 25.46 -5.03
C PRO A 185 -19.55 26.77 -4.56
N LYS A 186 -18.93 27.48 -3.61
CA LYS A 186 -19.48 28.69 -2.98
C LYS A 186 -19.27 29.97 -3.80
N ASP A 187 -18.26 30.00 -4.67
CA ASP A 187 -17.99 31.15 -5.55
C ASP A 187 -17.50 30.81 -6.96
N GLY A 188 -17.42 29.52 -7.33
CA GLY A 188 -17.04 29.05 -8.65
C GLY A 188 -15.57 29.25 -9.01
N LYS A 189 -14.70 29.57 -8.03
CA LYS A 189 -13.29 29.87 -8.28
C LYS A 189 -12.39 28.71 -7.90
N PHE A 190 -11.34 28.50 -8.70
CA PHE A 190 -10.27 27.58 -8.35
C PHE A 190 -9.48 28.10 -7.15
N LYS A 191 -9.42 27.30 -6.09
CA LYS A 191 -8.64 27.52 -4.86
C LYS A 191 -7.75 26.31 -4.64
N TYR A 192 -6.62 26.46 -3.96
CA TYR A 192 -5.82 25.30 -3.55
C TYR A 192 -6.60 24.48 -2.51
N VAL A 193 -6.49 23.14 -2.59
CA VAL A 193 -7.25 22.23 -1.72
C VAL A 193 -6.80 22.38 -0.26
N GLY A 194 -5.49 22.36 -0.05
CA GLY A 194 -4.82 22.75 1.19
C GLY A 194 -4.06 24.07 1.04
N ARG A 195 -2.99 24.24 1.83
CA ARG A 195 -2.06 25.38 1.69
C ARG A 195 -1.04 25.13 0.58
N THR A 196 -0.56 26.20 -0.05
CA THR A 196 0.51 26.11 -1.07
C THR A 196 1.87 25.79 -0.47
N HIS A 197 2.15 26.26 0.75
CA HIS A 197 3.35 25.98 1.53
C HIS A 197 3.10 26.25 3.03
N LYS A 198 4.07 25.90 3.88
CA LYS A 198 4.08 26.22 5.32
C LYS A 198 5.52 26.48 5.77
N TYR A 199 5.80 27.69 6.24
CA TYR A 199 6.99 27.99 7.04
C TYR A 199 6.68 27.73 8.51
N PHE A 200 7.57 27.03 9.22
CA PHE A 200 7.43 26.77 10.65
C PHE A 200 8.76 26.42 11.31
N THR A 201 8.85 26.62 12.62
CA THR A 201 9.99 26.18 13.42
C THR A 201 9.61 24.89 14.18
N THR A 202 10.51 23.91 14.22
CA THR A 202 10.34 22.70 15.03
C THR A 202 10.51 23.00 16.53
N TYR A 203 10.15 22.06 17.41
CA TYR A 203 10.15 22.30 18.86
C TYR A 203 11.56 22.55 19.42
N PHE A 204 12.58 21.90 18.86
CA PHE A 204 13.99 22.17 19.17
C PHE A 204 14.65 23.14 18.17
N GLY A 205 13.89 23.92 17.40
CA GLY A 205 14.38 25.18 16.82
C GLY A 205 14.87 25.18 15.37
N VAL A 206 14.62 24.13 14.56
CA VAL A 206 14.97 24.10 13.14
C VAL A 206 13.86 24.76 12.30
N ARG A 207 14.21 25.68 11.41
CA ARG A 207 13.25 26.43 10.55
C ARG A 207 13.06 25.72 9.22
N ILE A 208 11.84 25.27 8.97
CA ILE A 208 11.48 24.46 7.80
C ILE A 208 10.54 25.24 6.89
N MET A 209 10.87 25.31 5.59
CA MET A 209 9.92 25.72 4.54
C MET A 209 9.40 24.46 3.83
N ALA A 210 8.11 24.18 3.98
CA ALA A 210 7.48 22.95 3.48
C ALA A 210 6.52 23.18 2.30
N PHE A 211 6.54 22.23 1.35
CA PHE A 211 5.67 22.17 0.17
C PHE A 211 5.02 20.78 0.06
N GLY A 212 3.93 20.67 -0.72
CA GLY A 212 3.20 19.42 -0.99
C GLY A 212 2.82 19.35 -2.46
N VAL A 213 3.58 18.62 -3.29
CA VAL A 213 3.51 18.70 -4.76
C VAL A 213 3.07 17.33 -5.31
N LEU A 214 1.89 17.22 -5.92
CA LEU A 214 1.48 16.05 -6.69
C LEU A 214 2.30 15.96 -7.99
N PHE A 215 2.48 14.75 -8.55
CA PHE A 215 3.08 14.62 -9.89
C PHE A 215 2.29 15.38 -10.99
N ASP A 216 2.83 15.44 -12.21
CA ASP A 216 2.17 16.06 -13.38
C ASP A 216 0.98 15.17 -13.89
N PHE A 217 0.01 14.91 -13.01
CA PHE A 217 -1.16 14.06 -13.19
C PHE A 217 -2.22 14.71 -14.11
N THR A 218 -2.92 13.90 -14.91
CA THR A 218 -3.82 14.37 -15.98
C THR A 218 -5.20 13.72 -16.05
N SER A 219 -5.49 12.72 -15.20
CA SER A 219 -6.76 11.96 -15.24
C SER A 219 -7.73 12.34 -14.12
N ASN A 220 -7.71 13.61 -13.70
CA ASN A 220 -8.49 14.14 -12.59
C ASN A 220 -9.94 14.49 -12.99
N ALA A 221 -10.86 14.51 -12.02
CA ALA A 221 -12.22 14.99 -12.19
C ALA A 221 -12.26 16.49 -12.54
N ASN A 222 -13.26 16.89 -13.35
CA ASN A 222 -13.37 18.23 -13.93
C ASN A 222 -13.57 19.39 -12.93
N ASN A 223 -13.92 19.10 -11.68
CA ASN A 223 -13.96 20.07 -10.58
C ASN A 223 -12.56 20.45 -10.06
N SER A 224 -11.53 19.68 -10.40
CA SER A 224 -10.15 19.89 -9.96
C SER A 224 -9.22 20.29 -11.11
N LYS A 225 -8.03 20.78 -10.77
CA LYS A 225 -7.03 21.26 -11.72
C LYS A 225 -5.62 21.07 -11.15
N ILE A 226 -4.81 20.28 -11.85
CA ILE A 226 -3.39 20.11 -11.56
C ILE A 226 -2.62 21.17 -12.35
N ILE A 227 -1.72 21.88 -11.66
CA ILE A 227 -0.72 22.76 -12.25
C ILE A 227 0.55 21.92 -12.42
N LYS A 228 1.15 21.90 -13.61
CA LYS A 228 2.41 21.17 -13.81
C LYS A 228 3.51 21.81 -12.98
N ALA A 229 4.39 21.01 -12.39
CA ALA A 229 5.41 21.54 -11.48
C ALA A 229 6.33 22.58 -12.14
N LYS A 230 6.59 22.44 -13.45
CA LYS A 230 7.33 23.42 -14.26
C LYS A 230 6.67 24.80 -14.33
N ASP A 231 5.35 24.85 -14.29
CA ASP A 231 4.57 26.09 -14.31
C ASP A 231 4.39 26.61 -12.88
N MET A 232 4.21 25.70 -11.90
CA MET A 232 4.10 26.02 -10.48
C MET A 232 5.34 26.75 -9.94
N VAL A 233 6.56 26.30 -10.28
CA VAL A 233 7.81 26.93 -9.81
C VAL A 233 8.06 28.33 -10.39
N GLN A 234 7.27 28.77 -11.37
CA GLN A 234 7.32 30.12 -11.94
C GLN A 234 6.32 31.08 -11.27
N GLN A 235 5.45 30.60 -10.37
CA GLN A 235 4.42 31.41 -9.74
C GLN A 235 5.00 32.26 -8.61
N GLN A 236 4.59 33.52 -8.53
CA GLN A 236 5.17 34.51 -7.60
C GLN A 236 5.20 34.01 -6.16
N TRP A 237 4.11 33.42 -5.64
CA TRP A 237 4.07 32.89 -4.27
C TRP A 237 5.14 31.82 -3.98
N PHE A 238 5.55 31.03 -4.98
CA PHE A 238 6.59 30.01 -4.82
C PHE A 238 7.97 30.67 -4.83
N LEU A 239 8.18 31.63 -5.73
CA LEU A 239 9.39 32.45 -5.77
C LEU A 239 9.57 33.21 -4.45
N ASP A 240 8.52 33.83 -3.92
CA ASP A 240 8.51 34.51 -2.62
C ASP A 240 8.85 33.54 -1.49
N ALA A 241 8.26 32.33 -1.49
CA ALA A 241 8.52 31.32 -0.47
C ALA A 241 9.98 30.83 -0.45
N ILE A 242 10.64 30.64 -1.60
CA ILE A 242 12.05 30.23 -1.63
C ILE A 242 13.02 31.42 -1.42
N ASN A 243 12.63 32.64 -1.81
CA ASN A 243 13.39 33.88 -1.60
C ASN A 243 13.10 34.57 -0.25
N THR A 244 12.30 33.96 0.63
CA THR A 244 11.87 34.57 1.91
C THR A 244 13.06 35.17 2.71
N PRO A 245 12.91 36.37 3.31
CA PRO A 245 13.95 36.96 4.14
C PRO A 245 14.16 36.18 5.45
N GLU A 246 13.16 35.39 5.87
CA GLU A 246 13.26 34.49 7.02
C GLU A 246 14.28 33.36 6.75
N PRO A 247 15.19 33.03 7.68
CA PRO A 247 16.16 31.96 7.44
C PRO A 247 15.49 30.58 7.33
N VAL A 248 15.88 29.80 6.32
CA VAL A 248 15.41 28.42 6.11
C VAL A 248 16.58 27.47 6.31
N ASP A 249 16.44 26.55 7.26
CA ASP A 249 17.46 25.55 7.63
C ASP A 249 17.25 24.22 6.90
N LEU A 250 16.02 23.95 6.46
CA LEU A 250 15.64 22.78 5.66
C LEU A 250 14.45 23.13 4.75
N PHE A 251 14.55 22.78 3.47
CA PHE A 251 13.37 22.64 2.60
C PHE A 251 12.81 21.22 2.71
N LEU A 252 11.49 21.11 2.84
CA LEU A 252 10.80 19.84 3.06
C LEU A 252 9.68 19.69 2.03
N VAL A 253 9.86 18.80 1.05
CA VAL A 253 8.90 18.62 -0.05
C VAL A 253 8.23 17.27 0.10
N LEU A 254 7.01 17.28 0.62
CA LEU A 254 6.09 16.16 0.50
C LEU A 254 5.58 16.14 -0.94
N GLY A 255 5.15 14.97 -1.40
CA GLY A 255 4.46 14.88 -2.66
C GLY A 255 4.17 13.44 -3.03
N HIS A 256 2.95 13.19 -3.49
CA HIS A 256 2.59 11.94 -4.11
C HIS A 256 3.31 11.83 -5.47
N ASN A 257 4.55 11.36 -5.44
CA ASN A 257 5.44 11.16 -6.59
C ASN A 257 6.33 9.95 -6.29
N SER A 258 6.49 9.08 -7.30
CA SER A 258 7.59 8.13 -7.30
C SER A 258 8.91 8.89 -7.18
N ILE A 259 9.81 8.47 -6.29
CA ILE A 259 11.08 9.17 -6.13
C ILE A 259 12.01 8.94 -7.33
N ARG A 260 11.81 7.89 -8.14
CA ARG A 260 12.65 7.56 -9.32
C ARG A 260 12.00 7.78 -10.70
N SER A 261 10.69 8.06 -10.79
CA SER A 261 10.03 8.22 -12.09
C SER A 261 10.53 9.41 -12.93
N SER A 262 10.44 9.30 -14.25
CA SER A 262 10.65 10.43 -15.18
C SER A 262 9.49 11.44 -15.20
N THR A 263 8.39 11.17 -14.50
CA THR A 263 7.31 12.15 -14.21
C THR A 263 7.29 12.60 -12.76
N SER A 264 8.29 12.20 -11.95
CA SER A 264 8.52 12.80 -10.64
C SER A 264 8.77 14.30 -10.79
N THR A 265 8.05 15.11 -10.02
CA THR A 265 8.20 16.58 -10.02
C THR A 265 9.38 17.04 -9.18
N PHE A 266 9.84 16.21 -8.24
CA PHE A 266 10.91 16.51 -7.30
C PHE A 266 12.21 17.07 -7.92
N PRO A 267 12.70 16.60 -9.08
CA PRO A 267 13.85 17.23 -9.76
C PRO A 267 13.60 18.69 -10.13
N VAL A 268 12.40 19.04 -10.62
CA VAL A 268 12.02 20.41 -11.00
C VAL A 268 11.96 21.32 -9.78
N ILE A 269 11.38 20.83 -8.67
CA ILE A 269 11.32 21.57 -7.40
C ILE A 269 12.74 21.77 -6.83
N ARG A 270 13.57 20.72 -6.83
CA ARG A 270 14.97 20.79 -6.39
C ARG A 270 15.77 21.80 -7.20
N GLU A 271 15.65 21.78 -8.53
CA GLU A 271 16.32 22.73 -9.42
C GLU A 271 15.86 24.18 -9.22
N ALA A 272 14.58 24.40 -8.93
CA ALA A 272 14.06 25.73 -8.63
C ALA A 272 14.59 26.27 -7.27
N ILE A 273 14.61 25.42 -6.23
CA ILE A 273 15.18 25.78 -4.91
C ILE A 273 16.69 26.02 -5.03
N ARG A 274 17.44 25.10 -5.63
CA ARG A 274 18.92 25.17 -5.74
C ARG A 274 19.43 26.41 -6.50
N LYS A 275 18.63 27.02 -7.38
CA LYS A 275 18.96 28.29 -8.07
C LYS A 275 19.02 29.50 -7.12
N VAL A 276 18.30 29.45 -5.99
CA VAL A 276 18.18 30.54 -5.01
C VAL A 276 18.92 30.17 -3.70
N ARG A 277 18.84 28.90 -3.31
CA ARG A 277 19.37 28.34 -2.07
C ARG A 277 20.25 27.13 -2.42
N PRO A 278 21.47 27.36 -2.94
CA PRO A 278 22.35 26.28 -3.39
C PRO A 278 22.69 25.31 -2.26
N ASP A 279 23.00 25.80 -1.06
CA ASP A 279 23.54 24.97 0.03
C ASP A 279 22.49 24.41 1.01
N THR A 280 21.34 25.09 1.16
CA THR A 280 20.28 24.69 2.13
C THR A 280 19.80 23.26 1.87
N PRO A 281 19.74 22.38 2.88
CA PRO A 281 19.27 21.01 2.71
C PRO A 281 17.85 20.91 2.13
N ILE A 282 17.57 19.85 1.35
CA ILE A 282 16.26 19.60 0.74
C ILE A 282 15.87 18.12 0.93
N GLN A 283 14.94 17.84 1.85
CA GLN A 283 14.40 16.49 2.04
C GLN A 283 13.09 16.31 1.26
N PHE A 284 12.98 15.20 0.55
CA PHE A 284 11.77 14.78 -0.16
C PHE A 284 11.12 13.57 0.53
N PHE A 285 9.78 13.52 0.50
CA PHE A 285 8.99 12.36 0.91
C PHE A 285 7.98 12.03 -0.21
N GLY A 286 8.21 10.89 -0.87
CA GLY A 286 7.48 10.43 -2.06
C GLY A 286 6.30 9.51 -1.76
N GLY A 287 5.80 8.86 -2.81
CA GLY A 287 4.70 7.90 -2.82
C GLY A 287 4.48 7.36 -4.24
N HIS A 288 3.25 7.00 -4.60
CA HIS A 288 2.75 6.69 -5.95
C HIS A 288 3.29 5.43 -6.64
N SER A 289 4.58 5.10 -6.53
CA SER A 289 5.11 3.85 -7.07
C SER A 289 5.02 2.66 -6.11
N HIS A 290 4.32 2.82 -4.97
CA HIS A 290 4.08 1.76 -4.00
C HIS A 290 5.36 1.07 -3.48
N THR A 291 6.54 1.72 -3.52
CA THR A 291 7.84 1.08 -3.21
C THR A 291 8.50 1.57 -1.93
N ARG A 292 9.16 0.64 -1.20
CA ARG A 292 10.23 0.97 -0.26
C ARG A 292 11.45 1.43 -1.08
N ASP A 293 11.82 2.71 -0.99
CA ASP A 293 12.97 3.24 -1.73
C ASP A 293 13.61 4.45 -1.04
N PHE A 294 14.90 4.65 -1.27
CA PHE A 294 15.68 5.79 -0.80
C PHE A 294 16.64 6.27 -1.89
N LYS A 295 16.49 7.53 -2.29
CA LYS A 295 17.21 8.13 -3.41
C LYS A 295 18.07 9.29 -2.96
N VAL A 296 19.29 9.38 -3.50
CA VAL A 296 20.20 10.51 -3.31
C VAL A 296 20.14 11.42 -4.53
N TYR A 297 19.93 12.72 -4.31
CA TYR A 297 19.96 13.74 -5.37
C TYR A 297 21.28 14.50 -5.41
N ASP A 298 21.80 14.88 -4.24
CA ASP A 298 23.08 15.55 -4.04
C ASP A 298 23.52 15.41 -2.56
N ASN A 299 24.66 16.01 -2.17
CA ASN A 299 25.22 15.89 -0.82
C ASN A 299 24.31 16.45 0.31
N SER A 300 23.35 17.33 -0.01
CA SER A 300 22.37 17.87 0.94
C SER A 300 20.91 17.63 0.51
N SER A 301 20.64 16.63 -0.35
CA SER A 301 19.27 16.28 -0.74
C SER A 301 19.06 14.79 -0.99
N THR A 302 18.04 14.23 -0.33
CA THR A 302 17.60 12.84 -0.48
C THR A 302 16.07 12.74 -0.54
N ALA A 303 15.56 11.57 -0.92
CA ALA A 303 14.14 11.26 -0.92
C ALA A 303 13.89 9.88 -0.30
N LEU A 304 12.80 9.72 0.45
CA LEU A 304 12.30 8.42 0.92
C LEU A 304 10.91 8.14 0.33
N GLU A 305 10.66 6.89 -0.04
CA GLU A 305 9.36 6.34 -0.41
C GLU A 305 9.08 5.14 0.52
N PRO A 306 7.89 5.03 1.15
CA PRO A 306 7.72 4.21 2.34
C PRO A 306 7.10 2.83 2.05
N GLY A 307 6.78 2.48 0.81
CA GLY A 307 5.95 1.31 0.49
C GLY A 307 4.50 1.67 0.20
N ARG A 308 3.57 0.91 0.77
CA ARG A 308 2.11 0.97 0.48
C ARG A 308 1.27 0.32 1.59
N TYR A 309 -0.05 0.42 1.45
CA TYR A 309 -1.12 -0.43 2.02
C TYR A 309 -1.05 -0.70 3.53
N CYS A 310 -0.38 0.14 4.32
CA CYS A 310 -0.05 -0.22 5.70
C CYS A 310 0.67 -1.60 5.79
N GLU A 311 1.55 -1.90 4.83
CA GLU A 311 2.56 -2.96 4.93
C GLU A 311 3.84 -2.44 5.62
N THR A 312 4.05 -1.12 5.59
CA THR A 312 5.33 -0.50 5.94
C THR A 312 5.18 0.91 6.50
N LEU A 313 6.01 1.25 7.49
CA LEU A 313 6.26 2.61 7.93
C LEU A 313 7.69 3.05 7.54
N GLY A 314 7.80 4.12 6.77
CA GLY A 314 9.09 4.75 6.44
C GLY A 314 9.67 5.47 7.65
N TRP A 315 10.97 5.32 7.89
CA TRP A 315 11.68 5.98 8.99
C TRP A 315 12.97 6.62 8.49
N PHE A 316 13.09 7.94 8.67
CA PHE A 316 14.24 8.74 8.22
C PHE A 316 14.81 9.56 9.38
N ALA A 317 16.13 9.62 9.48
CA ALA A 317 16.85 10.39 10.50
C ALA A 317 18.00 11.16 9.88
N MET A 318 18.13 12.45 10.23
CA MET A 318 19.25 13.29 9.80
C MET A 318 19.78 14.16 10.94
N SER A 319 21.07 14.47 10.89
CA SER A 319 21.76 15.34 11.83
C SER A 319 22.78 16.21 11.12
N GLY A 320 23.12 17.36 11.70
CA GLY A 320 24.18 18.24 11.21
C GLY A 320 23.71 19.63 10.78
N ILE A 321 22.41 19.92 10.82
CA ILE A 321 21.89 21.25 10.52
C ILE A 321 22.36 22.20 11.65
N GLU A 322 23.01 23.32 11.33
CA GLU A 322 23.52 24.25 12.35
C GLU A 322 22.41 25.20 12.87
N ALA A 323 21.32 24.60 13.36
CA ALA A 323 20.13 25.31 13.84
C ALA A 323 19.49 24.63 15.06
N GLY A 324 18.97 25.46 15.96
CA GLY A 324 18.22 25.01 17.13
C GLY A 324 19.06 24.47 18.29
N THR A 325 18.42 23.69 19.16
CA THR A 325 18.99 23.07 20.37
C THR A 325 18.84 21.54 20.40
N GLY A 326 18.33 20.95 19.31
CA GLY A 326 18.13 19.50 19.18
C GLY A 326 19.47 18.76 19.14
N LYS A 327 19.56 17.60 19.79
CA LYS A 327 20.83 16.85 19.86
C LYS A 327 21.17 16.24 18.50
N HIS A 328 22.33 16.61 17.94
CA HIS A 328 22.84 16.00 16.71
C HIS A 328 23.20 14.52 16.89
N LYS A 329 23.52 14.11 18.13
CA LYS A 329 23.84 12.73 18.49
C LYS A 329 23.18 12.32 19.82
N PRO A 330 21.86 12.01 19.86
CA PRO A 330 21.23 11.46 21.05
C PRO A 330 21.95 10.21 21.60
N ALA A 331 22.11 10.15 22.92
CA ALA A 331 22.74 9.04 23.61
C ALA A 331 21.76 7.86 23.82
N GLY A 332 22.28 6.65 23.90
CA GLY A 332 21.50 5.42 24.15
C GLY A 332 20.81 4.82 22.92
N VAL A 333 20.94 5.45 21.74
CA VAL A 333 20.34 5.01 20.48
C VAL A 333 21.37 5.03 19.33
N PRO A 334 21.17 4.26 18.25
CA PRO A 334 21.90 4.47 17.01
C PRO A 334 21.66 5.87 16.44
N ASN A 335 22.61 6.37 15.67
CA ASN A 335 22.62 7.73 15.16
C ASN A 335 22.89 7.73 13.64
N PRO A 336 22.36 8.69 12.86
CA PRO A 336 22.69 8.82 11.44
C PRO A 336 24.18 9.07 11.26
N ASN A 337 24.84 8.29 10.42
CA ASN A 337 26.30 8.23 10.35
C ASN A 337 26.87 8.13 8.91
N ARG A 338 26.03 8.19 7.87
CA ARG A 338 26.46 8.18 6.46
C ARG A 338 26.26 9.56 5.82
N PRO A 339 27.20 10.06 4.99
CA PRO A 339 26.91 11.15 4.05
C PRO A 339 25.88 10.68 3.01
N ALA A 340 25.25 11.60 2.30
CA ALA A 340 24.31 11.24 1.23
C ALA A 340 25.01 10.52 0.07
N ILE A 341 26.16 11.03 -0.42
CA ILE A 341 26.97 10.32 -1.41
C ILE A 341 28.09 9.56 -0.68
N ASN A 342 28.10 8.23 -0.79
CA ASN A 342 29.11 7.39 -0.15
C ASN A 342 30.54 7.76 -0.60
N GLY A 343 31.49 7.79 0.33
CA GLY A 343 32.87 8.22 0.09
C GLY A 343 33.10 9.74 0.06
N THR A 344 32.07 10.57 0.23
CA THR A 344 32.22 12.03 0.38
C THR A 344 32.32 12.45 1.84
N THR A 345 32.87 13.64 2.09
CA THR A 345 32.69 14.36 3.36
C THR A 345 31.47 15.27 3.29
N SER A 346 30.64 15.24 4.32
CA SER A 346 29.50 16.16 4.49
C SER A 346 29.34 16.49 5.97
N TYR A 347 28.84 17.69 6.27
CA TYR A 347 28.43 18.08 7.62
C TYR A 347 27.11 17.41 8.03
N LEU A 348 26.31 16.99 7.04
CA LEU A 348 25.06 16.26 7.22
C LEU A 348 25.31 14.75 7.25
N SER A 349 24.71 14.07 8.22
CA SER A 349 24.61 12.61 8.25
C SER A 349 23.15 12.15 8.17
N TYR A 350 22.96 10.99 7.54
CA TYR A 350 21.65 10.41 7.25
C TYR A 350 21.58 8.94 7.70
N ALA A 351 20.36 8.47 7.96
CA ALA A 351 19.99 7.06 8.01
C ALA A 351 18.52 6.86 7.65
N ARG A 352 18.21 5.68 7.13
CA ARG A 352 16.85 5.26 6.75
C ARG A 352 16.56 3.81 7.16
N ARG A 353 15.30 3.55 7.51
CA ARG A 353 14.72 2.25 7.84
C ARG A 353 13.33 2.12 7.23
N TYR A 354 12.92 0.90 6.91
CA TYR A 354 11.53 0.56 6.55
C TYR A 354 11.04 -0.44 7.60
N ILE A 355 10.10 -0.03 8.44
CA ILE A 355 9.58 -0.81 9.56
C ILE A 355 8.36 -1.58 9.04
N ASP A 356 8.28 -2.88 9.27
CA ASP A 356 7.07 -3.64 8.93
C ASP A 356 5.91 -3.21 9.82
N TRP A 357 4.71 -3.14 9.22
CA TRP A 357 3.50 -2.70 9.89
C TRP A 357 2.87 -3.79 10.76
N ASN A 358 3.60 -4.20 11.79
CA ASN A 358 3.07 -5.13 12.79
C ASN A 358 3.39 -4.68 14.21
N ARG A 359 2.55 -5.16 15.12
CA ARG A 359 2.61 -4.83 16.53
C ARG A 359 3.92 -5.27 17.18
N LEU A 360 4.55 -6.36 16.73
CA LEU A 360 5.85 -6.80 17.24
C LEU A 360 6.97 -5.78 16.93
N SER A 361 6.96 -5.17 15.74
CA SER A 361 7.86 -4.06 15.39
C SER A 361 7.57 -2.79 16.19
N PHE A 362 6.29 -2.42 16.34
CA PHE A 362 5.89 -1.22 17.07
C PHE A 362 6.14 -1.31 18.59
N GLU A 363 5.85 -2.46 19.22
CA GLU A 363 6.16 -2.75 20.63
C GLU A 363 7.67 -2.73 20.91
N TYR A 364 8.48 -3.25 19.97
CA TYR A 364 9.95 -3.25 20.09
C TYR A 364 10.53 -1.83 20.05
N HIS A 365 10.16 -1.02 19.05
CA HIS A 365 10.77 0.31 18.86
C HIS A 365 10.27 1.40 19.81
N SER A 366 9.08 1.21 20.40
CA SER A 366 8.53 2.09 21.42
C SER A 366 9.15 1.90 22.81
N ASP A 367 9.95 0.84 23.01
CA ASP A 367 10.48 0.33 24.29
C ASP A 367 9.40 -0.10 25.32
N ASN A 368 8.11 -0.11 24.94
CA ASN A 368 6.99 -0.08 25.88
C ASN A 368 6.05 -1.31 25.81
N VAL A 369 6.56 -2.50 25.46
CA VAL A 369 5.81 -3.78 25.30
C VAL A 369 4.68 -4.01 26.31
N ARG A 370 4.84 -3.70 27.61
CA ARG A 370 3.82 -3.92 28.66
C ARG A 370 2.75 -2.83 28.77
N THR A 371 2.96 -1.68 28.13
CA THR A 371 2.11 -0.48 28.17
C THR A 371 2.09 0.16 26.78
N PHE A 372 2.02 -0.69 25.75
CA PHE A 372 2.02 -0.27 24.35
C PHE A 372 0.68 0.36 24.01
N ASP A 373 -0.42 -0.31 24.37
CA ASP A 373 -1.77 0.19 24.21
C ASP A 373 -1.94 1.54 24.90
N THR A 374 -2.63 2.45 24.23
CA THR A 374 -3.02 3.75 24.79
C THR A 374 -4.53 3.91 24.63
N PRO A 375 -5.23 4.59 25.56
CA PRO A 375 -6.70 4.69 25.48
C PRO A 375 -7.26 5.33 24.20
N ARG A 376 -6.43 6.08 23.45
CA ARG A 376 -6.82 6.58 22.12
C ARG A 376 -6.54 5.58 20.99
N GLY A 377 -5.53 4.72 21.12
CA GLY A 377 -5.33 3.62 20.18
C GLY A 377 -6.37 2.52 20.36
N GLU A 378 -6.64 2.10 21.59
CA GLU A 378 -7.71 1.14 21.92
C GLU A 378 -9.06 1.60 21.32
N SER A 379 -9.43 2.85 21.59
CA SER A 379 -10.62 3.51 21.02
C SER A 379 -10.69 3.54 19.49
N VAL A 380 -9.57 3.32 18.78
CA VAL A 380 -9.50 3.34 17.31
C VAL A 380 -9.51 1.92 16.75
N THR A 381 -8.85 0.96 17.40
CA THR A 381 -9.03 -0.48 17.16
C THR A 381 -10.50 -0.88 17.31
N ASP A 382 -11.18 -0.36 18.33
CA ASP A 382 -12.61 -0.54 18.57
C ASP A 382 -13.48 0.16 17.49
N GLU A 383 -13.16 1.42 17.13
CA GLU A 383 -13.84 2.19 16.06
C GLU A 383 -13.78 1.47 14.70
N ILE A 384 -12.60 0.92 14.35
CA ILE A 384 -12.39 0.10 13.16
C ILE A 384 -13.26 -1.16 13.21
N TRP A 385 -13.30 -1.86 14.35
CA TRP A 385 -14.06 -3.10 14.50
C TRP A 385 -15.57 -2.88 14.30
N ASP A 386 -16.12 -1.84 14.92
CA ASP A 386 -17.54 -1.49 14.78
C ASP A 386 -17.89 -1.09 13.35
N GLU A 387 -17.02 -0.32 12.67
CA GLU A 387 -17.24 0.08 11.27
C GLU A 387 -17.12 -1.09 10.29
N ARG A 388 -16.20 -2.04 10.50
CA ARG A 388 -16.14 -3.30 9.72
C ARG A 388 -17.45 -4.08 9.80
N HIS A 389 -18.11 -4.09 10.96
CA HIS A 389 -19.42 -4.72 11.16
C HIS A 389 -20.56 -3.91 10.55
N ARG A 390 -20.58 -2.59 10.74
CA ARG A 390 -21.59 -1.68 10.17
C ARG A 390 -21.62 -1.74 8.63
N LEU A 391 -20.45 -1.84 8.00
CA LEU A 391 -20.27 -1.99 6.55
C LEU A 391 -20.41 -3.46 6.06
N ASN A 392 -20.62 -4.42 6.97
CA ASN A 392 -20.71 -5.87 6.68
C ASN A 392 -19.49 -6.45 5.93
N LEU A 393 -18.29 -5.92 6.18
CA LEU A 393 -17.07 -6.28 5.44
C LEU A 393 -16.69 -7.76 5.60
N THR A 394 -17.00 -8.35 6.76
CA THR A 394 -16.75 -9.76 7.11
C THR A 394 -17.71 -10.76 6.42
N ASN A 395 -18.68 -10.30 5.63
CA ASN A 395 -19.69 -11.15 4.99
C ASN A 395 -19.07 -12.09 3.91
N LEU A 396 -19.27 -13.40 4.05
CA LEU A 396 -18.63 -14.44 3.23
C LEU A 396 -19.35 -14.69 1.88
N TYR A 397 -18.62 -14.51 0.77
CA TYR A 397 -19.07 -14.93 -0.56
C TYR A 397 -18.77 -16.41 -0.84
N GLY A 398 -17.56 -16.87 -0.50
CA GLY A 398 -17.14 -18.26 -0.64
C GLY A 398 -15.70 -18.48 -0.19
N CYS A 399 -15.21 -19.71 -0.29
CA CYS A 399 -13.90 -20.14 0.20
C CYS A 399 -12.93 -20.39 -0.97
N ALA A 400 -11.93 -19.53 -1.12
CA ALA A 400 -10.89 -19.65 -2.13
C ALA A 400 -10.03 -20.92 -1.88
N PRO A 401 -9.92 -21.85 -2.84
CA PRO A 401 -9.30 -23.16 -2.60
C PRO A 401 -7.77 -23.10 -2.40
N GLN A 402 -7.12 -22.07 -2.92
CA GLN A 402 -5.70 -21.79 -2.81
C GLN A 402 -5.45 -20.27 -2.89
N THR A 403 -4.23 -19.83 -2.59
CA THR A 403 -3.80 -18.46 -2.84
C THR A 403 -3.47 -18.29 -4.32
N TYR A 404 -3.95 -17.21 -4.93
CA TYR A 404 -3.66 -16.83 -6.31
C TYR A 404 -2.97 -15.47 -6.34
N CYS A 405 -1.69 -15.44 -6.73
CA CYS A 405 -0.88 -14.24 -6.63
C CYS A 405 -0.86 -13.37 -7.90
N LEU A 406 -0.77 -12.06 -7.71
CA LEU A 406 -0.79 -11.03 -8.74
C LEU A 406 0.52 -10.98 -9.54
N SER A 407 1.65 -11.34 -8.90
CA SER A 407 2.97 -11.37 -9.54
C SER A 407 4.00 -12.37 -8.98
N CYS A 408 3.66 -13.20 -7.99
CA CYS A 408 4.61 -14.16 -7.40
C CYS A 408 4.89 -15.39 -8.28
N ALA A 409 4.06 -15.61 -9.32
CA ALA A 409 4.13 -16.72 -10.26
C ALA A 409 3.99 -16.22 -11.71
N PRO A 410 4.41 -17.00 -12.73
CA PRO A 410 4.16 -16.67 -14.14
C PRO A 410 2.67 -16.45 -14.40
N GLN A 411 2.34 -15.46 -15.23
CA GLN A 411 0.96 -15.05 -15.52
C GLN A 411 0.06 -16.16 -16.09
N THR A 412 0.64 -17.22 -16.68
CA THR A 412 -0.07 -18.38 -17.22
C THR A 412 -0.07 -19.59 -16.27
N SER A 413 0.31 -19.40 -15.00
CA SER A 413 0.32 -20.44 -13.96
C SER A 413 -1.00 -20.47 -13.19
N GLU A 414 -1.48 -21.65 -12.81
CA GLU A 414 -2.63 -21.82 -11.91
C GLU A 414 -2.45 -21.14 -10.55
N LEU A 415 -1.20 -20.87 -10.14
CA LEU A 415 -0.86 -20.11 -8.93
C LEU A 415 -1.01 -18.58 -9.10
N SER A 416 -1.26 -18.11 -10.32
CA SER A 416 -1.48 -16.69 -10.60
C SER A 416 -2.98 -16.36 -10.66
N ILE A 417 -3.33 -15.12 -10.37
CA ILE A 417 -4.73 -14.66 -10.36
C ILE A 417 -5.35 -14.57 -11.77
N TYR A 418 -4.55 -14.45 -12.83
CA TYR A 418 -5.08 -14.16 -14.17
C TYR A 418 -5.88 -15.31 -14.81
N PRO A 419 -5.47 -16.60 -14.75
CA PRO A 419 -6.29 -17.71 -15.23
C PRO A 419 -7.62 -17.85 -14.47
N LEU A 420 -7.61 -17.60 -13.14
CA LEU A 420 -8.84 -17.52 -12.34
C LEU A 420 -9.74 -16.39 -12.82
N VAL A 421 -9.19 -15.18 -13.03
CA VAL A 421 -9.94 -14.03 -13.57
C VAL A 421 -10.50 -14.32 -14.96
N GLN A 422 -9.74 -14.94 -15.86
CA GLN A 422 -10.22 -15.30 -17.19
C GLN A 422 -11.41 -16.28 -17.12
N LYS A 423 -11.33 -17.29 -16.25
CA LYS A 423 -12.43 -18.22 -15.99
C LYS A 423 -13.65 -17.53 -15.37
N ALA A 424 -13.43 -16.63 -14.41
CA ALA A 424 -14.51 -15.88 -13.75
C ALA A 424 -15.22 -14.90 -14.68
N LEU A 425 -14.48 -14.15 -15.50
CA LEU A 425 -15.04 -13.25 -16.51
C LEU A 425 -15.90 -14.03 -17.52
N SER A 426 -15.41 -15.14 -18.05
CA SER A 426 -16.14 -16.00 -19.00
C SER A 426 -17.49 -16.48 -18.44
N ALA A 427 -17.50 -16.91 -17.18
CA ALA A 427 -18.65 -17.53 -16.51
C ALA A 427 -19.65 -16.54 -15.87
N VAL A 428 -19.26 -15.27 -15.67
CA VAL A 428 -20.10 -14.26 -14.98
C VAL A 428 -20.50 -13.11 -15.90
N ILE A 429 -19.63 -12.66 -16.81
CA ILE A 429 -19.94 -11.59 -17.75
C ILE A 429 -20.69 -12.19 -18.94
N VAL A 430 -22.01 -12.28 -18.79
CA VAL A 430 -22.96 -12.85 -19.75
C VAL A 430 -24.13 -11.89 -19.90
N ASN A 431 -24.35 -11.39 -21.11
CA ASN A 431 -25.61 -10.74 -21.46
C ASN A 431 -26.56 -11.82 -21.99
N GLU A 432 -27.70 -12.04 -21.33
CA GLU A 432 -28.64 -13.11 -21.68
C GLU A 432 -29.28 -12.97 -23.07
N GLU A 433 -29.38 -11.74 -23.61
CA GLU A 433 -29.90 -11.46 -24.95
C GLU A 433 -28.85 -11.72 -26.05
N ARG A 434 -27.57 -11.83 -25.66
CA ARG A 434 -26.42 -12.01 -26.57
C ARG A 434 -25.52 -13.20 -26.20
N LYS A 435 -26.00 -14.11 -25.33
CA LYS A 435 -25.18 -15.19 -24.75
C LYS A 435 -24.68 -16.22 -25.77
N ASP A 436 -25.44 -16.40 -26.84
CA ASP A 436 -25.17 -17.31 -27.96
C ASP A 436 -24.22 -16.67 -29.00
N ILE A 437 -23.85 -15.39 -28.83
CA ILE A 437 -22.82 -14.72 -29.61
C ILE A 437 -21.47 -14.89 -28.87
N PRO A 438 -20.42 -15.41 -29.54
CA PRO A 438 -19.11 -15.54 -28.92
C PRO A 438 -18.55 -14.17 -28.52
N ARG A 439 -17.92 -14.08 -27.36
CA ARG A 439 -17.42 -12.82 -26.77
C ARG A 439 -15.98 -12.92 -26.31
N MET A 440 -15.24 -11.83 -26.51
CA MET A 440 -13.86 -11.64 -26.06
C MET A 440 -13.83 -10.47 -25.07
N ILE A 441 -13.54 -10.76 -23.80
CA ILE A 441 -13.64 -9.82 -22.67
C ILE A 441 -12.23 -9.38 -22.27
N PHE A 442 -11.89 -8.11 -22.51
CA PHE A 442 -10.57 -7.54 -22.27
C PHE A 442 -10.54 -6.71 -20.98
N VAL A 443 -9.57 -6.98 -20.11
CA VAL A 443 -9.36 -6.21 -18.86
C VAL A 443 -7.87 -5.93 -18.66
N ASN A 444 -7.55 -4.71 -18.18
CA ASN A 444 -6.17 -4.34 -17.88
C ASN A 444 -5.72 -4.97 -16.54
N THR A 445 -4.48 -5.46 -16.48
CA THR A 445 -3.93 -6.16 -15.31
C THR A 445 -3.85 -5.26 -14.07
N GLY A 446 -3.63 -3.95 -14.28
CA GLY A 446 -3.66 -2.94 -13.21
C GLY A 446 -5.04 -2.69 -12.59
N GLY A 447 -6.10 -3.34 -13.08
CA GLY A 447 -7.40 -3.37 -12.41
C GLY A 447 -7.43 -4.23 -11.13
N PHE A 448 -6.42 -5.09 -10.94
CA PHE A 448 -6.23 -5.94 -9.77
C PHE A 448 -5.13 -5.37 -8.88
N ARG A 449 -5.37 -5.30 -7.57
CA ARG A 449 -4.57 -4.50 -6.62
C ARG A 449 -3.86 -5.30 -5.53
N PHE A 450 -4.33 -6.52 -5.27
CA PHE A 450 -3.74 -7.44 -4.28
C PHE A 450 -3.85 -8.92 -4.73
N ASP A 451 -3.16 -9.80 -4.00
CA ASP A 451 -3.26 -11.25 -4.14
C ASP A 451 -4.61 -11.77 -3.59
N LEU A 452 -5.19 -12.80 -4.20
CA LEU A 452 -6.40 -13.44 -3.69
C LEU A 452 -6.01 -14.61 -2.79
N LEU A 453 -6.03 -14.39 -1.47
CA LEU A 453 -5.57 -15.35 -0.46
C LEU A 453 -6.52 -16.54 -0.29
N LYS A 454 -5.96 -17.70 0.08
CA LYS A 454 -6.70 -18.93 0.41
C LYS A 454 -7.68 -18.72 1.58
N GLY A 455 -8.80 -19.43 1.56
CA GLY A 455 -9.78 -19.43 2.65
C GLY A 455 -10.91 -18.42 2.43
N PRO A 456 -11.44 -17.76 3.47
CA PRO A 456 -12.56 -16.84 3.34
C PRO A 456 -12.32 -15.74 2.30
N PHE A 457 -13.20 -15.66 1.29
CA PHE A 457 -13.31 -14.52 0.38
C PHE A 457 -14.61 -13.77 0.72
N THR A 458 -14.45 -12.59 1.30
CA THR A 458 -15.49 -11.77 1.94
C THR A 458 -15.84 -10.54 1.11
N TYR A 459 -16.71 -9.68 1.64
CA TYR A 459 -17.01 -8.39 1.03
C TYR A 459 -15.79 -7.48 0.98
N ASP A 460 -14.98 -7.45 2.04
CA ASP A 460 -13.71 -6.70 2.11
C ASP A 460 -12.72 -7.14 1.01
N ASP A 461 -12.53 -8.46 0.86
CA ASP A 461 -11.61 -9.06 -0.12
C ASP A 461 -11.92 -8.66 -1.57
N SER A 462 -13.19 -8.34 -1.87
CA SER A 462 -13.57 -7.85 -3.19
C SER A 462 -12.90 -6.52 -3.52
N PHE A 463 -12.82 -5.60 -2.54
CA PHE A 463 -12.15 -4.30 -2.70
C PHE A 463 -10.63 -4.44 -2.65
N ILE A 464 -10.11 -5.28 -1.76
CA ILE A 464 -8.67 -5.59 -1.67
C ILE A 464 -8.14 -6.12 -3.02
N VAL A 465 -8.84 -7.07 -3.64
CA VAL A 465 -8.40 -7.67 -4.91
C VAL A 465 -8.72 -6.77 -6.11
N ALA A 466 -9.91 -6.16 -6.17
CA ALA A 466 -10.38 -5.39 -7.33
C ALA A 466 -11.32 -4.23 -6.91
N PRO A 467 -10.79 -3.10 -6.40
CA PRO A 467 -11.61 -2.02 -5.81
C PRO A 467 -12.38 -1.19 -6.84
N PHE A 468 -11.88 -1.15 -8.08
CA PHE A 468 -12.43 -0.25 -9.09
C PHE A 468 -13.83 -0.65 -9.55
N ARG A 469 -14.64 0.37 -9.81
CA ARG A 469 -16.03 0.25 -10.27
C ARG A 469 -16.18 0.59 -11.76
N ASN A 470 -15.27 0.08 -12.59
CA ASN A 470 -15.34 0.25 -14.04
C ASN A 470 -16.54 -0.55 -14.57
N ALA A 471 -17.32 0.02 -15.49
CA ALA A 471 -18.45 -0.67 -16.10
C ALA A 471 -18.03 -1.50 -17.33
N PHE A 472 -18.76 -2.58 -17.63
CA PHE A 472 -18.51 -3.40 -18.82
C PHE A 472 -19.20 -2.81 -20.05
N GLN A 473 -18.42 -2.23 -20.94
CA GLN A 473 -18.83 -1.77 -22.28
C GLN A 473 -18.50 -2.83 -23.34
N TYR A 474 -19.08 -2.72 -24.53
CA TYR A 474 -18.72 -3.54 -25.67
C TYR A 474 -18.95 -2.86 -27.02
N ILE A 475 -18.38 -3.46 -28.06
CA ILE A 475 -18.75 -3.21 -29.46
C ILE A 475 -19.37 -4.51 -29.99
N PRO A 476 -20.60 -4.47 -30.54
CA PRO A 476 -21.28 -5.66 -31.05
C PRO A 476 -20.65 -6.19 -32.35
N ASN A 477 -20.67 -7.52 -32.53
CA ASN A 477 -20.42 -8.18 -33.81
C ASN A 477 -19.10 -7.78 -34.53
N VAL A 478 -18.01 -7.52 -33.80
CA VAL A 478 -16.71 -7.17 -34.40
C VAL A 478 -16.15 -8.35 -35.21
N PRO A 479 -15.64 -8.16 -36.44
CA PRO A 479 -15.01 -9.22 -37.21
C PRO A 479 -13.89 -9.93 -36.43
N TYR A 480 -13.95 -11.26 -36.31
CA TYR A 480 -13.01 -12.01 -35.48
C TYR A 480 -11.54 -11.82 -35.92
N ALA A 481 -11.29 -11.67 -37.22
CA ALA A 481 -9.96 -11.40 -37.78
C ALA A 481 -9.36 -10.04 -37.33
N ALA A 482 -10.16 -9.12 -36.78
CA ALA A 482 -9.69 -7.92 -36.10
C ALA A 482 -9.60 -8.13 -34.59
N ALA A 483 -10.64 -8.68 -33.96
CA ALA A 483 -10.69 -8.94 -32.51
C ALA A 483 -9.56 -9.87 -32.02
N ALA A 484 -9.17 -10.87 -32.80
CA ALA A 484 -8.06 -11.78 -32.48
C ALA A 484 -6.69 -11.06 -32.34
N LYS A 485 -6.50 -9.93 -33.03
CA LYS A 485 -5.27 -9.10 -32.95
C LYS A 485 -5.26 -8.18 -31.73
N LEU A 486 -6.42 -7.96 -31.09
CA LEU A 486 -6.61 -6.88 -30.12
C LEU A 486 -5.74 -7.06 -28.87
N LEU A 487 -5.62 -8.28 -28.33
CA LEU A 487 -4.81 -8.53 -27.14
C LEU A 487 -3.34 -8.14 -27.34
N ASP A 488 -2.76 -8.49 -28.48
CA ASP A 488 -1.38 -8.14 -28.83
C ASP A 488 -1.22 -6.63 -29.08
N LEU A 489 -2.21 -5.98 -29.68
CA LEU A 489 -2.17 -4.53 -29.94
C LEU A 489 -2.29 -3.69 -28.66
N LEU A 490 -3.02 -4.17 -27.65
CA LEU A 490 -3.11 -3.57 -26.32
C LEU A 490 -1.83 -3.85 -25.49
N ASN A 491 -1.28 -5.07 -25.58
CA ASN A 491 -0.08 -5.47 -24.85
C ASN A 491 1.23 -4.89 -25.41
N ASN A 492 1.30 -4.64 -26.73
CA ASN A 492 2.35 -3.82 -27.34
C ASN A 492 2.02 -2.31 -27.31
N GLY A 493 0.87 -1.94 -26.76
CA GLY A 493 0.43 -0.56 -26.57
C GLY A 493 1.15 0.16 -25.42
N ALA A 494 0.82 1.45 -25.25
CA ALA A 494 1.20 2.15 -24.03
C ALA A 494 0.44 1.54 -22.83
N PRO A 495 1.12 1.22 -21.72
CA PRO A 495 0.46 0.63 -20.54
C PRO A 495 -0.78 1.41 -20.10
N GLN A 496 -1.90 0.70 -19.97
CA GLN A 496 -3.21 1.29 -19.74
C GLN A 496 -3.42 1.59 -18.26
N LYS A 497 -3.15 2.84 -17.88
CA LYS A 497 -3.26 3.33 -16.50
C LYS A 497 -3.88 4.71 -16.46
N ARG A 498 -4.67 4.94 -15.41
CA ARG A 498 -4.92 6.29 -14.91
C ARG A 498 -3.55 6.90 -14.62
N ASP A 499 -3.30 8.12 -15.10
CA ASP A 499 -2.04 8.41 -15.81
C ASP A 499 -0.69 8.06 -15.10
N MET A 500 0.26 7.58 -15.90
CA MET A 500 1.72 7.52 -15.63
C MET A 500 2.38 6.43 -14.76
N ASP A 501 1.72 5.31 -14.43
CA ASP A 501 2.39 4.06 -13.98
C ASP A 501 3.15 3.33 -15.15
N ARG A 502 3.71 4.12 -16.08
CA ARG A 502 4.06 3.78 -17.47
C ARG A 502 5.50 3.29 -17.67
N LYS A 503 6.32 3.34 -16.61
CA LYS A 503 7.66 2.71 -16.52
C LYS A 503 7.81 1.81 -15.30
N HIS A 504 6.83 1.81 -14.40
CA HIS A 504 6.85 1.10 -13.13
C HIS A 504 6.46 -0.37 -13.32
N ARG A 505 7.41 -1.14 -13.85
CA ARG A 505 7.61 -2.52 -13.37
C ARG A 505 8.45 -2.45 -12.09
N SER A 506 8.04 -1.62 -11.12
CA SER A 506 8.80 -1.22 -9.92
C SER A 506 8.61 -2.16 -8.73
N PHE A 507 7.72 -3.14 -8.84
CA PHE A 507 7.59 -4.30 -7.94
C PHE A 507 8.86 -5.21 -7.94
N ILE A 508 10.07 -4.65 -7.79
CA ILE A 508 11.34 -5.37 -7.92
C ILE A 508 12.06 -5.48 -6.57
N PRO A 509 11.80 -6.53 -5.78
CA PRO A 509 12.86 -7.14 -4.97
C PRO A 509 14.02 -7.49 -5.92
N ARG A 510 15.13 -6.75 -5.84
CA ARG A 510 16.32 -6.98 -6.70
C ARG A 510 17.17 -8.15 -6.18
N SER A 511 16.54 -9.31 -6.06
CA SER A 511 17.13 -10.58 -5.62
C SER A 511 16.68 -11.73 -6.53
N VAL A 512 17.65 -12.49 -7.05
CA VAL A 512 17.41 -13.71 -7.83
C VAL A 512 17.28 -14.93 -6.92
N ASP A 513 16.60 -15.96 -7.43
CA ASP A 513 16.72 -17.38 -7.05
C ASP A 513 16.46 -17.80 -5.59
N ALA A 514 15.20 -17.75 -5.16
CA ALA A 514 14.57 -18.82 -4.35
C ALA A 514 13.05 -18.72 -4.39
N CYS A 515 12.33 -19.86 -4.35
CA CYS A 515 10.87 -19.90 -4.20
C CYS A 515 10.49 -20.59 -2.88
N PRO A 516 9.69 -19.92 -2.03
CA PRO A 516 8.95 -20.56 -0.95
C PRO A 516 7.45 -20.23 -1.05
N LEU A 517 6.66 -21.13 -1.65
CA LEU A 517 5.19 -21.15 -1.49
C LEU A 517 4.80 -22.40 -0.69
N ASP A 518 4.06 -22.16 0.39
CA ASP A 518 3.51 -23.11 1.37
C ASP A 518 4.46 -24.09 2.09
N GLY A 519 4.13 -24.36 3.36
CA GLY A 519 4.76 -25.39 4.19
C GLY A 519 4.35 -26.82 3.81
N ALA A 520 4.28 -27.14 2.52
CA ALA A 520 3.87 -28.44 2.01
C ALA A 520 5.01 -29.49 2.10
N GLN A 521 4.64 -30.73 2.42
CA GLN A 521 5.60 -31.81 2.72
C GLN A 521 6.30 -32.37 1.47
N PHE A 522 7.47 -31.85 1.12
CA PHE A 522 8.32 -32.45 0.08
C PHE A 522 9.30 -33.49 0.65
N ASN A 523 8.95 -34.77 0.49
CA ASN A 523 9.81 -35.92 0.78
C ASN A 523 10.93 -36.07 -0.29
N SER A 524 11.95 -35.19 -0.26
CA SER A 524 13.11 -35.29 -1.15
C SER A 524 14.14 -36.31 -0.65
N GLY A 525 14.25 -37.45 -1.34
CA GLY A 525 15.13 -38.54 -0.94
C GLY A 525 16.64 -38.28 -1.09
N LEU A 526 17.41 -38.62 -0.05
CA LEU A 526 18.80 -39.10 -0.07
C LEU A 526 19.80 -38.43 -1.05
N VAL A 527 20.37 -37.28 -0.65
CA VAL A 527 21.75 -36.91 -1.04
C VAL A 527 22.57 -36.52 0.21
N LYS A 528 23.41 -37.43 0.69
CA LYS A 528 24.31 -37.18 1.83
C LYS A 528 25.50 -36.31 1.43
N ARG A 529 25.39 -34.98 1.54
CA ARG A 529 26.53 -34.06 1.62
C ARG A 529 26.64 -33.49 3.03
N LYS A 530 27.84 -33.59 3.63
CA LYS A 530 28.14 -32.97 4.94
C LYS A 530 28.14 -31.45 4.79
N THR A 531 27.08 -30.79 5.23
CA THR A 531 26.99 -29.34 5.34
C THR A 531 27.09 -28.90 6.80
N ILE A 532 27.73 -27.75 7.04
CA ILE A 532 27.70 -27.10 8.35
C ILE A 532 26.28 -26.59 8.56
N ILE A 533 25.60 -27.08 9.60
CA ILE A 533 24.25 -26.62 9.96
C ILE A 533 24.36 -25.21 10.55
N ARG A 534 24.42 -24.20 9.69
CA ARG A 534 23.94 -22.86 10.07
C ARG A 534 22.46 -23.03 10.37
N ARG A 535 22.07 -22.71 11.60
CA ARG A 535 20.68 -22.70 12.05
C ARG A 535 19.92 -21.67 11.22
N GLN A 536 19.25 -22.09 10.15
CA GLN A 536 18.38 -21.22 9.36
C GLN A 536 17.29 -20.70 10.29
N GLN A 537 17.26 -19.38 10.49
CA GLN A 537 16.07 -18.74 11.03
C GLN A 537 14.97 -18.85 9.98
N ILE A 538 13.79 -19.32 10.39
CA ILE A 538 12.61 -19.37 9.54
C ILE A 538 12.11 -17.92 9.43
N VAL A 539 12.50 -17.24 8.36
CA VAL A 539 12.13 -15.85 8.07
C VAL A 539 10.99 -15.82 7.06
N THR A 540 9.95 -15.05 7.37
CA THR A 540 8.76 -14.88 6.52
C THR A 540 9.16 -14.28 5.17
N PRO A 541 8.46 -14.63 4.08
CA PRO A 541 8.56 -13.88 2.83
C PRO A 541 8.24 -12.40 3.09
N GLY A 542 8.95 -11.50 2.41
CA GLY A 542 8.76 -10.06 2.59
C GLY A 542 9.73 -9.23 1.77
N TYR A 543 9.89 -7.98 2.16
CA TYR A 543 10.71 -7.02 1.42
C TYR A 543 12.21 -7.21 1.66
N ILE A 544 12.98 -7.21 0.57
CA ILE A 544 14.44 -7.08 0.59
C ILE A 544 14.79 -5.90 -0.32
N THR A 545 14.75 -4.71 0.28
CA THR A 545 14.86 -3.42 -0.41
C THR A 545 16.30 -3.16 -0.82
N LYS A 546 16.49 -2.67 -2.05
CA LYS A 546 17.79 -2.23 -2.57
C LYS A 546 17.68 -0.82 -3.15
N ASP A 547 18.24 0.12 -2.40
CA ASP A 547 18.17 1.56 -2.66
C ASP A 547 19.58 2.20 -2.73
N ASP A 548 19.67 3.53 -2.79
CA ASP A 548 20.96 4.23 -2.94
C ASP A 548 21.84 4.11 -1.67
N PHE A 549 21.26 3.74 -0.53
CA PHE A 549 21.95 3.45 0.73
C PHE A 549 22.25 1.95 0.91
N GLY A 550 22.01 1.12 -0.10
CA GLY A 550 22.36 -0.31 -0.13
C GLY A 550 21.17 -1.22 0.17
N ILE A 551 21.41 -2.28 0.94
CA ILE A 551 20.44 -3.36 1.24
C ILE A 551 20.13 -3.51 2.73
N ASP A 552 20.45 -2.49 3.53
CA ASP A 552 20.27 -2.55 4.99
C ASP A 552 19.00 -1.84 5.48
N GLY A 553 18.12 -1.42 4.57
CA GLY A 553 16.95 -0.59 4.83
C GLY A 553 15.84 -1.26 5.63
N ASP A 554 15.41 -2.46 5.24
CA ASP A 554 14.30 -3.17 5.90
C ASP A 554 14.65 -3.52 7.34
N ASP A 555 13.72 -3.31 8.26
CA ASP A 555 14.00 -3.44 9.68
C ASP A 555 13.96 -4.90 10.16
N THR A 556 13.08 -5.72 9.60
CA THR A 556 12.97 -7.17 9.81
C THR A 556 13.82 -7.93 8.78
N PRO A 557 14.40 -9.11 9.13
CA PRO A 557 14.98 -10.01 8.14
C PRO A 557 13.91 -10.89 7.48
N HIS A 558 13.83 -10.86 6.15
CA HIS A 558 12.88 -11.65 5.34
C HIS A 558 13.55 -12.66 4.41
N SER A 559 12.75 -13.58 3.85
CA SER A 559 13.06 -14.25 2.58
C SER A 559 12.45 -13.48 1.40
N SER A 560 13.06 -13.59 0.21
CA SER A 560 12.64 -12.85 -0.98
C SER A 560 11.34 -13.41 -1.58
N ILE A 561 10.35 -12.54 -1.81
CA ILE A 561 9.18 -12.86 -2.63
C ILE A 561 9.60 -12.89 -4.11
N PRO A 562 9.33 -13.96 -4.88
CA PRO A 562 9.57 -13.99 -6.33
C PRO A 562 8.75 -12.94 -7.08
N PHE A 563 9.25 -12.45 -8.22
CA PHE A 563 8.51 -11.49 -9.06
C PHE A 563 8.53 -11.87 -10.55
N PHE A 564 7.35 -11.94 -11.14
CA PHE A 564 7.11 -12.17 -12.56
C PHE A 564 6.42 -10.98 -13.19
N ARG A 565 6.88 -10.61 -14.39
CA ARG A 565 6.36 -9.46 -15.14
C ARG A 565 5.10 -9.84 -15.91
N THR A 566 4.01 -9.14 -15.63
CA THR A 566 2.73 -9.26 -16.31
C THR A 566 2.65 -8.42 -17.58
N THR A 567 1.67 -8.74 -18.43
CA THR A 567 1.23 -7.95 -19.60
C THR A 567 0.41 -6.71 -19.17
N ASN A 568 0.06 -5.83 -20.13
CA ASN A 568 -0.86 -4.72 -19.85
C ASN A 568 -2.29 -5.22 -19.63
N ASP A 569 -2.68 -6.27 -20.37
CA ASP A 569 -4.05 -6.75 -20.54
C ASP A 569 -4.10 -8.28 -20.59
N ILE A 570 -5.24 -8.81 -20.17
CA ILE A 570 -5.66 -10.19 -20.39
C ILE A 570 -7.02 -10.22 -21.12
N MET A 571 -7.34 -11.37 -21.72
CA MET A 571 -8.59 -11.58 -22.44
C MET A 571 -9.23 -12.92 -22.04
N ALA A 572 -10.54 -12.92 -21.81
CA ALA A 572 -11.35 -14.11 -21.56
C ALA A 572 -12.31 -14.37 -22.71
N GLN A 573 -12.45 -15.64 -23.11
CA GLN A 573 -13.41 -16.06 -24.15
C GLN A 573 -14.66 -16.67 -23.51
N GLY A 574 -15.83 -16.37 -24.05
CA GLY A 574 -17.11 -17.00 -23.68
C GLY A 574 -17.98 -17.23 -24.90
N GLY A 575 -18.85 -18.26 -24.87
CA GLY A 575 -19.77 -18.55 -25.97
C GLY A 575 -19.13 -19.04 -27.29
N PHE A 576 -17.85 -19.40 -27.30
CA PHE A 576 -17.18 -19.90 -28.51
C PHE A 576 -17.68 -21.30 -28.93
N PRO A 577 -17.66 -21.64 -30.23
CA PRO A 577 -18.11 -22.94 -30.72
C PRO A 577 -17.37 -24.13 -30.09
N ALA A 578 -18.12 -25.12 -29.61
CA ALA A 578 -17.59 -26.31 -28.92
C ALA A 578 -16.85 -27.30 -29.85
N ASP A 579 -16.98 -27.14 -31.16
CA ASP A 579 -16.23 -27.88 -32.19
C ASP A 579 -14.85 -27.26 -32.50
N GLY A 580 -14.54 -26.10 -31.90
CA GLY A 580 -13.32 -25.35 -32.17
C GLY A 580 -13.35 -24.55 -33.48
N SER A 581 -14.51 -24.40 -34.12
CA SER A 581 -14.65 -23.56 -35.31
C SER A 581 -14.45 -22.08 -34.98
N THR A 582 -13.91 -21.34 -35.96
CA THR A 582 -13.67 -19.90 -35.83
C THR A 582 -14.96 -19.14 -36.15
N PRO A 583 -15.49 -18.30 -35.23
CA PRO A 583 -16.67 -17.49 -35.52
C PRO A 583 -16.34 -16.34 -36.49
N GLU A 584 -17.33 -15.90 -37.27
CA GLU A 584 -17.19 -14.77 -38.19
C GLU A 584 -17.04 -13.44 -37.43
N THR A 585 -17.88 -13.24 -36.42
CA THR A 585 -17.93 -12.04 -35.57
C THR A 585 -17.97 -12.40 -34.09
N VAL A 586 -17.50 -11.48 -33.24
CA VAL A 586 -17.52 -11.60 -31.78
C VAL A 586 -17.90 -10.29 -31.09
N ASP A 587 -18.51 -10.37 -29.92
CA ASP A 587 -18.67 -9.20 -29.05
C ASP A 587 -17.34 -8.89 -28.36
N VAL A 588 -16.81 -7.68 -28.59
CA VAL A 588 -15.58 -7.20 -27.94
C VAL A 588 -15.96 -6.42 -26.71
N VAL A 589 -15.89 -7.05 -25.54
CA VAL A 589 -16.29 -6.52 -24.23
C VAL A 589 -15.06 -5.99 -23.50
N PHE A 590 -15.17 -4.87 -22.79
CA PHE A 590 -14.05 -4.21 -22.10
C PHE A 590 -14.51 -3.30 -20.95
N TYR A 591 -13.59 -2.90 -20.08
CA TYR A 591 -13.85 -1.82 -19.11
C TYR A 591 -14.01 -0.47 -19.82
N ASP A 592 -15.03 0.31 -19.44
CA ASP A 592 -15.25 1.69 -19.91
C ASP A 592 -14.01 2.59 -19.82
N PHE A 593 -13.22 2.44 -18.75
CA PHE A 593 -11.91 3.08 -18.56
C PHE A 593 -10.94 2.83 -19.73
N ILE A 594 -10.98 1.64 -20.35
CA ILE A 594 -10.04 1.25 -21.42
C ILE A 594 -10.54 1.50 -22.85
N ARG A 595 -11.78 1.97 -23.02
CA ARG A 595 -12.44 2.21 -24.32
C ARG A 595 -11.53 2.87 -25.37
N ASN A 596 -10.83 3.95 -24.99
CA ASN A 596 -10.00 4.70 -25.93
C ASN A 596 -8.78 3.90 -26.43
N TYR A 597 -8.24 2.99 -25.62
CA TYR A 597 -7.18 2.07 -26.03
C TYR A 597 -7.72 0.99 -26.98
N VAL A 598 -8.90 0.44 -26.69
CA VAL A 598 -9.58 -0.54 -27.54
C VAL A 598 -9.90 0.02 -28.92
N LEU A 599 -10.52 1.21 -29.01
CA LEU A 599 -10.81 1.88 -30.28
C LEU A 599 -9.51 2.17 -31.07
N THR A 600 -8.46 2.66 -30.39
CA THR A 600 -7.14 2.90 -31.01
C THR A 600 -6.46 1.61 -31.52
N ALA A 601 -6.76 0.47 -30.90
CA ALA A 601 -6.22 -0.82 -31.30
C ALA A 601 -7.03 -1.47 -32.43
N LEU A 602 -8.36 -1.38 -32.41
CA LEU A 602 -9.22 -1.85 -33.50
C LEU A 602 -8.95 -1.09 -34.82
N ALA A 603 -8.75 0.22 -34.75
CA ALA A 603 -8.34 1.02 -35.90
C ALA A 603 -6.99 0.57 -36.51
N LYS A 604 -6.07 0.03 -35.70
CA LYS A 604 -4.82 -0.61 -36.18
C LYS A 604 -5.03 -2.03 -36.70
N ALA A 605 -6.07 -2.73 -36.25
CA ALA A 605 -6.43 -4.08 -36.69
C ALA A 605 -7.13 -4.09 -38.06
N GLY A 606 -7.79 -2.98 -38.41
CA GLY A 606 -8.50 -2.72 -39.67
C GLY A 606 -9.84 -1.98 -39.51
N GLU A 607 -10.39 -1.90 -38.30
CA GLU A 607 -11.79 -1.54 -38.04
C GLU A 607 -11.92 -0.16 -37.37
N ASN A 608 -12.55 0.79 -38.04
CA ASN A 608 -12.64 2.19 -37.59
C ASN A 608 -13.90 2.48 -36.75
N PHE A 609 -14.07 1.73 -35.65
CA PHE A 609 -15.12 2.02 -34.66
C PHE A 609 -14.89 3.35 -33.94
N THR A 610 -15.97 3.96 -33.47
CA THR A 610 -16.00 5.24 -32.75
C THR A 610 -16.64 5.06 -31.36
N VAL A 611 -16.77 6.14 -30.59
CA VAL A 611 -17.49 6.11 -29.30
C VAL A 611 -19.00 5.92 -29.48
N ALA A 612 -19.56 6.19 -30.67
CA ALA A 612 -20.98 5.95 -30.96
C ALA A 612 -21.32 4.46 -31.16
N ASP A 613 -20.31 3.63 -31.46
CA ASP A 613 -20.45 2.18 -31.67
C ASP A 613 -20.24 1.38 -30.37
N VAL A 614 -20.16 2.07 -29.22
CA VAL A 614 -19.87 1.47 -27.90
C VAL A 614 -21.10 1.52 -27.00
N GLU A 615 -21.59 0.34 -26.65
CA GLU A 615 -22.74 0.12 -25.77
C GLU A 615 -22.30 -0.44 -24.40
N TYR A 616 -23.23 -0.59 -23.46
CA TYR A 616 -23.00 -1.31 -22.19
C TYR A 616 -23.40 -2.78 -22.34
N TYR A 617 -22.48 -3.69 -22.00
CA TYR A 617 -22.71 -5.13 -22.10
C TYR A 617 -23.44 -5.68 -20.87
N MET A 618 -23.11 -5.15 -19.70
CA MET A 618 -23.78 -5.40 -18.42
C MET A 618 -24.46 -4.10 -17.94
N PRO A 619 -25.49 -4.17 -17.07
CA PRO A 619 -26.03 -2.98 -16.41
C PRO A 619 -24.92 -2.18 -15.70
N THR A 620 -24.98 -0.85 -15.74
CA THR A 620 -23.93 0.03 -15.16
C THR A 620 -23.76 -0.11 -13.64
N THR A 621 -24.71 -0.75 -12.96
CA THR A 621 -24.63 -1.13 -11.55
C THR A 621 -23.78 -2.38 -11.29
N PHE A 622 -23.42 -3.13 -12.33
CA PHE A 622 -22.55 -4.32 -12.24
C PHE A 622 -21.17 -3.98 -12.80
N THR A 623 -20.15 -4.02 -11.93
CA THR A 623 -18.84 -3.41 -12.19
C THR A 623 -17.69 -4.40 -12.06
N SER A 624 -16.46 -3.95 -12.36
CA SER A 624 -15.24 -4.74 -12.21
C SER A 624 -14.96 -5.28 -10.79
N ASN A 625 -15.62 -4.75 -9.75
CA ASN A 625 -15.56 -5.26 -8.39
C ASN A 625 -16.54 -6.42 -8.13
N ASP A 626 -17.60 -6.58 -8.94
CA ASP A 626 -18.72 -7.49 -8.65
C ASP A 626 -18.55 -8.91 -9.20
N PHE A 627 -17.71 -9.12 -10.23
CA PHE A 627 -17.61 -10.40 -10.92
C PHE A 627 -16.90 -11.50 -10.12
N LEU A 628 -15.89 -11.16 -9.31
CA LEU A 628 -15.23 -12.13 -8.42
C LEU A 628 -16.13 -12.57 -7.25
N PRO A 629 -16.83 -11.67 -6.53
CA PRO A 629 -17.91 -12.02 -5.60
C PRO A 629 -18.96 -12.97 -6.20
N GLU A 630 -19.41 -12.68 -7.43
CA GLU A 630 -20.44 -13.49 -8.06
C GLU A 630 -19.92 -14.84 -8.56
N TYR A 631 -18.66 -14.92 -9.00
CA TYR A 631 -18.00 -16.20 -9.27
C TYR A 631 -17.83 -17.04 -7.99
N ALA A 632 -17.37 -16.43 -6.89
CA ALA A 632 -17.20 -17.10 -5.60
C ALA A 632 -18.52 -17.72 -5.10
N LYS A 633 -19.63 -16.96 -5.11
CA LYS A 633 -20.97 -17.44 -4.73
C LYS A 633 -21.46 -18.63 -5.56
N ARG A 634 -21.05 -18.75 -6.83
CA ARG A 634 -21.49 -19.78 -7.77
C ARG A 634 -20.61 -21.04 -7.77
N PHE A 635 -19.31 -20.89 -7.51
CA PHE A 635 -18.31 -21.92 -7.82
C PHE A 635 -17.38 -22.31 -6.67
N TRP A 636 -17.44 -21.64 -5.51
CA TRP A 636 -16.68 -22.00 -4.31
C TRP A 636 -17.59 -22.52 -3.19
N SER A 637 -17.06 -23.36 -2.29
CA SER A 637 -17.80 -23.76 -1.08
C SER A 637 -17.95 -22.56 -0.14
N LYS A 638 -18.84 -22.69 0.86
CA LYS A 638 -18.85 -21.83 2.06
C LYS A 638 -18.21 -22.49 3.28
N ASP A 639 -17.75 -23.73 3.14
CA ASP A 639 -16.94 -24.42 4.14
C ASP A 639 -15.48 -23.96 4.02
N CYS A 640 -15.02 -23.22 5.03
CA CYS A 640 -13.68 -22.67 5.20
C CYS A 640 -13.05 -23.26 6.47
#